data_AF-A0AAW1NLF0-F1
#
_entry.id   AF-A0AAW1NLF0-F1
#
_cell.length_a   1.000
_cell.length_b   1.000
_cell.length_c   1.000
_cell.angle_alpha   90.00
_cell.angle_beta   90.00
_cell.angle_gamma   90.00
#
_symmetry.space_group_name_H-M   'P 1'
#
loop_
_entity.id
_entity.type
_entity.pdbx_description
1 polymer ?
#
loop_
_entity_poly.entity_id
_entity_poly.type
_entity_poly.pdbx_seq_one_letter_code
_entity_poly.pdbx_strand_id
1 'polypeptide(L)'
;MGPCSLFCQFWRAVDCSTCHVGQQVPGKAWHVDLCLSRCALHVVEREALLPDMTAWEAQLRSRLDKNPWHANSWETLVEEVAPPSSPPSKIVQTRALFEEVLAKFPTAANYWKRYAEAEMAAGNQSQVKAIFNRCLLNCPSVPLWTSYLSFIKKVNDAKGSDGLGEVRKSYEYTLDRIGSSMEAGPLWQEYITFLQGPSPGSPAYNALFPAAGAGVPAGQDDSHRITVVRRAYQRAIGMTTSQVDQLWRAYEAFENSGSNPQFTQRVLAEHRPRYTAARTALNELRSRMSRIKTAALAVPPGKGGPFQTRQAQAWADLLQWEKSNPQNLDGPALSARVSLTFDEALCVLMHFPDVWYSYSRWHATEGGSGPAAAAQVLDRSTKALPSCTLLHYAAADLKEGEGNVAEAETVYSALAAKLLSDGQTGALGEAAAPEKLELSSEEGTLFWIRYMRFLRRNDGVAASRKVFVKATKWPQIGWQVFAHSAQMEWFSEHNDKVPRNIYELGLKSFAKERRFISAYATFLLSQGDVDNARQLFERCLAEADQNKELWDSYLEFESKHGTLATLRALEQRRSEARGEASAVPSDALHVMLLEHRDLGLWPCSELQKEHLKRLPPELGQFISSLPSANPLAYSLAPPPVDTVIEVLMRTDLSPEAVAAAMGRSGLLGAGPGMPLPTGGWTGQKRPYEAVGGLPAEALNGLMHLGPAAKRQLL
;
A
#
# COMPACT_ATOMS: atom_id res chain seq x y z
N MET A 1 -35.35 -7.30 -41.01
CA MET A 1 -34.42 -8.33 -41.50
C MET A 1 -33.03 -7.69 -41.61
N GLY A 2 -32.07 -8.23 -40.84
CA GLY A 2 -30.64 -7.84 -40.77
C GLY A 2 -30.33 -6.58 -39.94
N PRO A 3 -29.19 -6.49 -39.19
CA PRO A 3 -28.18 -7.51 -38.85
C PRO A 3 -27.88 -7.62 -37.33
N CYS A 4 -27.85 -8.84 -36.80
CA CYS A 4 -27.23 -9.18 -35.51
C CYS A 4 -26.58 -10.57 -35.65
N SER A 5 -25.50 -10.64 -36.42
CA SER A 5 -24.74 -11.88 -36.63
C SER A 5 -23.26 -11.57 -36.75
N LEU A 6 -22.60 -11.24 -35.62
CA LEU A 6 -21.13 -11.18 -35.54
C LEU A 6 -20.56 -11.49 -34.13
N PHE A 7 -21.38 -11.87 -33.14
CA PHE A 7 -20.90 -12.08 -31.76
C PHE A 7 -20.84 -13.55 -31.29
N CYS A 8 -21.11 -14.53 -32.17
CA CYS A 8 -21.17 -15.96 -31.81
C CYS A 8 -20.01 -16.81 -32.36
N GLN A 9 -18.84 -16.23 -32.63
CA GLN A 9 -17.68 -16.97 -33.17
C GLN A 9 -16.51 -17.18 -32.19
N PHE A 10 -16.62 -16.83 -30.90
CA PHE A 10 -15.50 -16.97 -29.95
C PHE A 10 -15.63 -18.12 -28.91
N TRP A 11 -16.69 -18.93 -28.95
CA TRP A 11 -16.92 -20.05 -28.01
C TRP A 11 -17.25 -21.39 -28.71
N ARG A 12 -16.56 -21.72 -29.80
CA ARG A 12 -16.52 -23.09 -30.34
C ARG A 12 -15.09 -23.55 -30.52
N ALA A 13 -14.51 -24.10 -29.46
CA ALA A 13 -13.35 -24.97 -29.53
C ALA A 13 -13.31 -25.88 -28.28
N VAL A 14 -14.31 -26.76 -28.17
CA VAL A 14 -14.14 -28.07 -27.50
C VAL A 14 -14.83 -29.08 -28.41
N ASP A 15 -14.05 -29.65 -29.33
CA ASP A 15 -14.46 -30.80 -30.12
C ASP A 15 -14.70 -31.99 -29.18
N CYS A 16 -15.96 -32.41 -29.06
CA CYS A 16 -16.33 -33.72 -28.52
C CYS A 16 -16.98 -34.50 -29.66
N SER A 17 -16.15 -35.00 -30.57
CA SER A 17 -16.54 -35.85 -31.69
C SER A 17 -15.76 -37.16 -31.62
N THR A 18 -16.01 -37.96 -30.59
CA THR A 18 -15.78 -39.43 -30.61
C THR A 18 -16.43 -40.06 -29.38
N CYS A 19 -17.70 -40.45 -29.52
CA CYS A 19 -18.24 -41.54 -28.72
C CYS A 19 -19.28 -42.27 -29.55
N HIS A 20 -18.80 -43.25 -30.32
CA HIS A 20 -19.65 -44.25 -30.97
C HIS A 20 -20.14 -45.25 -29.91
N VAL A 21 -21.39 -45.63 -30.11
CA VAL A 21 -22.20 -46.56 -29.35
C VAL A 21 -21.58 -47.97 -29.33
N GLY A 22 -21.59 -48.62 -28.15
CA GLY A 22 -21.73 -50.08 -28.07
C GLY A 22 -20.75 -50.81 -27.15
N GLN A 23 -21.17 -51.08 -25.91
CA GLN A 23 -21.27 -52.41 -25.27
C GLN A 23 -21.35 -52.30 -23.74
N GLN A 24 -22.29 -53.05 -23.17
CA GLN A 24 -22.58 -53.13 -21.74
C GLN A 24 -21.43 -53.80 -20.97
N VAL A 25 -21.04 -53.20 -19.84
CA VAL A 25 -20.33 -53.90 -18.75
C VAL A 25 -21.09 -53.62 -17.44
N PRO A 26 -21.55 -54.65 -16.71
CA PRO A 26 -22.31 -54.46 -15.48
C PRO A 26 -21.38 -54.26 -14.28
N GLY A 27 -21.65 -53.22 -13.48
CA GLY A 27 -21.04 -53.04 -12.16
C GLY A 27 -20.26 -51.74 -11.99
N LYS A 28 -20.97 -50.60 -11.92
CA LYS A 28 -20.63 -49.40 -11.13
C LYS A 28 -21.78 -48.39 -11.29
N ALA A 29 -22.39 -48.04 -10.18
CA ALA A 29 -23.58 -47.21 -10.14
C ALA A 29 -23.20 -45.75 -9.82
N TRP A 30 -23.78 -44.82 -10.60
CA TRP A 30 -24.01 -43.40 -10.34
C TRP A 30 -22.81 -42.47 -10.12
N HIS A 31 -22.51 -41.62 -11.12
CA HIS A 31 -22.09 -40.20 -10.94
C HIS A 31 -21.99 -39.51 -12.32
N VAL A 32 -23.12 -39.29 -13.00
CA VAL A 32 -23.16 -38.40 -14.18
C VAL A 32 -24.31 -37.37 -14.11
N ASP A 33 -25.34 -37.59 -13.30
CA ASP A 33 -26.48 -36.65 -13.21
C ASP A 33 -26.24 -35.40 -12.33
N LEU A 34 -25.16 -35.34 -11.55
CA LEU A 34 -24.94 -34.21 -10.63
C LEU A 34 -24.20 -33.01 -11.25
N CYS A 35 -23.57 -33.15 -12.42
CA CYS A 35 -22.77 -32.07 -13.01
C CYS A 35 -23.59 -31.22 -14.00
N LEU A 36 -24.44 -31.85 -14.80
CA LEU A 36 -25.32 -31.16 -15.75
C LEU A 36 -26.52 -30.51 -15.05
N SER A 37 -27.07 -31.13 -14.01
CA SER A 37 -28.16 -30.55 -13.21
C SER A 37 -27.69 -29.30 -12.43
N ARG A 38 -26.46 -29.28 -11.89
CA ARG A 38 -25.96 -28.12 -11.12
C ARG A 38 -25.53 -26.93 -11.98
N CYS A 39 -24.93 -27.15 -13.15
CA CYS A 39 -24.66 -26.05 -14.10
C CYS A 39 -25.97 -25.54 -14.71
N ALA A 40 -26.92 -26.42 -15.03
CA ALA A 40 -28.23 -26.00 -15.50
C ALA A 40 -29.02 -25.26 -14.40
N LEU A 41 -29.02 -25.70 -13.14
CA LEU A 41 -29.69 -24.98 -12.05
C LEU A 41 -29.00 -23.64 -11.71
N HIS A 42 -27.66 -23.56 -11.70
CA HIS A 42 -26.96 -22.28 -11.47
C HIS A 42 -27.10 -21.29 -12.62
N VAL A 43 -27.21 -21.76 -13.87
CA VAL A 43 -27.42 -20.89 -15.04
C VAL A 43 -28.91 -20.54 -15.17
N VAL A 44 -29.81 -21.49 -14.95
CA VAL A 44 -31.27 -21.27 -15.04
C VAL A 44 -31.80 -20.43 -13.87
N GLU A 45 -31.26 -20.56 -12.64
CA GLU A 45 -31.61 -19.63 -11.54
C GLU A 45 -30.98 -18.24 -11.70
N ARG A 46 -29.82 -18.12 -12.36
CA ARG A 46 -29.24 -16.80 -12.72
C ARG A 46 -29.99 -16.12 -13.85
N GLU A 47 -30.47 -16.87 -14.85
CA GLU A 47 -31.22 -16.32 -15.99
C GLU A 47 -32.69 -16.04 -15.65
N ALA A 48 -33.30 -16.73 -14.67
CA ALA A 48 -34.73 -16.61 -14.38
C ALA A 48 -35.13 -15.53 -13.35
N LEU A 49 -34.18 -14.78 -12.76
CA LEU A 49 -34.48 -13.81 -11.69
C LEU A 49 -33.78 -12.45 -11.81
N LEU A 50 -33.08 -12.15 -12.92
CA LEU A 50 -32.55 -10.81 -13.14
C LEU A 50 -33.66 -9.94 -13.75
N PRO A 51 -34.15 -8.89 -13.06
CA PRO A 51 -34.96 -7.88 -13.74
C PRO A 51 -34.16 -7.34 -14.93
N ASP A 52 -34.86 -7.06 -16.04
CA ASP A 52 -34.28 -6.52 -17.28
C ASP A 52 -33.21 -5.47 -16.94
N MET A 53 -31.93 -5.84 -17.11
CA MET A 53 -30.82 -5.00 -16.72
C MET A 53 -30.87 -3.73 -17.57
N THR A 54 -31.04 -2.60 -16.92
CA THR A 54 -31.23 -1.33 -17.65
C THR A 54 -29.97 -0.97 -18.44
N ALA A 55 -30.13 -0.24 -19.55
CA ALA A 55 -29.01 0.16 -20.41
C ALA A 55 -27.93 0.96 -19.66
N TRP A 56 -28.31 1.78 -18.68
CA TRP A 56 -27.37 2.56 -17.87
C TRP A 56 -26.60 1.67 -16.89
N GLU A 57 -27.23 0.63 -16.32
CA GLU A 57 -26.57 -0.36 -15.46
C GLU A 57 -25.53 -1.16 -16.25
N ALA A 58 -25.91 -1.64 -17.44
CA ALA A 58 -24.99 -2.34 -18.33
C ALA A 58 -23.77 -1.46 -18.70
N GLN A 59 -23.99 -0.16 -18.94
CA GLN A 59 -22.90 0.79 -19.21
C GLN A 59 -21.98 1.00 -18.00
N LEU A 60 -22.53 1.04 -16.77
CA LEU A 60 -21.72 1.12 -15.56
C LEU A 60 -20.91 -0.15 -15.33
N ARG A 61 -21.53 -1.32 -15.48
CA ARG A 61 -20.85 -2.62 -15.36
C ARG A 61 -19.73 -2.76 -16.38
N SER A 62 -19.97 -2.38 -17.64
CA SER A 62 -18.91 -2.36 -18.66
C SER A 62 -17.74 -1.43 -18.30
N ARG A 63 -17.99 -0.32 -17.59
CA ARG A 63 -16.91 0.55 -17.06
C ARG A 63 -16.17 -0.12 -15.91
N LEU A 64 -16.86 -0.84 -15.03
CA LEU A 64 -16.28 -1.59 -13.93
C LEU A 64 -15.45 -2.78 -14.42
N ASP A 65 -15.85 -3.43 -15.51
CA ASP A 65 -15.05 -4.49 -16.15
C ASP A 65 -13.69 -3.96 -16.63
N LYS A 66 -13.67 -2.73 -17.15
CA LYS A 66 -12.43 -2.06 -17.60
C LYS A 66 -11.62 -1.48 -16.43
N ASN A 67 -12.30 -0.93 -15.43
CA ASN A 67 -11.69 -0.36 -14.24
C ASN A 67 -12.48 -0.74 -12.98
N PRO A 68 -12.13 -1.87 -12.33
CA PRO A 68 -12.82 -2.34 -11.13
C PRO A 68 -12.72 -1.38 -9.93
N TRP A 69 -11.78 -0.44 -9.98
CA TRP A 69 -11.52 0.53 -8.91
C TRP A 69 -12.18 1.89 -9.15
N HIS A 70 -13.10 1.98 -10.14
CA HIS A 70 -13.80 3.22 -10.45
C HIS A 70 -14.90 3.52 -9.40
N ALA A 71 -14.51 4.20 -8.31
CA ALA A 71 -15.35 4.47 -7.14
C ALA A 71 -16.71 5.10 -7.49
N ASN A 72 -16.75 6.12 -8.35
CA ASN A 72 -18.00 6.78 -8.73
C ASN A 72 -18.99 5.83 -9.40
N SER A 73 -18.52 4.83 -10.16
CA SER A 73 -19.42 3.86 -10.80
C SER A 73 -20.08 2.94 -9.78
N TRP A 74 -19.32 2.51 -8.76
CA TRP A 74 -19.86 1.74 -7.64
C TRP A 74 -20.85 2.57 -6.82
N GLU A 75 -20.50 3.82 -6.51
CA GLU A 75 -21.40 4.73 -5.78
C GLU A 75 -22.72 4.92 -6.55
N THR A 76 -22.68 5.24 -7.85
CA THR A 76 -23.90 5.38 -8.67
C THR A 76 -24.70 4.08 -8.74
N LEU A 77 -24.04 2.92 -8.92
CA LEU A 77 -24.72 1.64 -8.99
C LEU A 77 -25.48 1.33 -7.69
N VAL A 78 -24.86 1.58 -6.53
CA VAL A 78 -25.48 1.36 -5.23
C VAL A 78 -26.63 2.32 -4.96
N GLU A 79 -26.50 3.60 -5.31
CA GLU A 79 -27.58 4.57 -5.09
C GLU A 79 -28.83 4.30 -5.92
N GLU A 80 -28.67 3.80 -7.15
CA GLU A 80 -29.80 3.54 -8.05
C GLU A 80 -30.45 2.17 -7.79
N VAL A 81 -29.65 1.13 -7.56
CA VAL A 81 -30.16 -0.25 -7.39
C VAL A 81 -30.60 -0.54 -5.96
N ALA A 82 -29.89 0.00 -4.96
CA ALA A 82 -30.15 -0.23 -3.56
C ALA A 82 -30.16 1.09 -2.74
N PRO A 83 -31.01 2.07 -3.10
CA PRO A 83 -31.14 3.31 -2.34
C PRO A 83 -31.54 3.03 -0.89
N PRO A 84 -31.26 3.94 0.06
CA PRO A 84 -31.61 3.76 1.48
C PRO A 84 -33.12 3.52 1.72
N SER A 85 -33.98 3.96 0.81
CA SER A 85 -35.43 3.79 0.84
C SER A 85 -35.93 2.47 0.22
N SER A 86 -35.03 1.54 -0.11
CA SER A 86 -35.39 0.26 -0.75
C SER A 86 -36.35 -0.56 0.13
N PRO A 87 -37.46 -1.08 -0.43
CA PRO A 87 -38.40 -1.89 0.34
C PRO A 87 -37.80 -3.26 0.69
N PRO A 88 -38.22 -3.89 1.80
CA PRO A 88 -37.76 -5.24 2.20
C PRO A 88 -37.96 -6.32 1.13
N SER A 89 -38.91 -6.14 0.20
CA SER A 89 -39.15 -7.08 -0.91
C SER A 89 -37.97 -7.19 -1.88
N LYS A 90 -37.09 -6.18 -1.95
CA LYS A 90 -35.89 -6.19 -2.82
C LYS A 90 -34.64 -6.73 -2.14
N ILE A 91 -34.76 -7.28 -0.92
CA ILE A 91 -33.59 -7.69 -0.11
C ILE A 91 -32.64 -8.66 -0.83
N VAL A 92 -33.15 -9.53 -1.71
CA VAL A 92 -32.32 -10.48 -2.49
C VAL A 92 -31.38 -9.73 -3.45
N GLN A 93 -31.89 -8.74 -4.17
CA GLN A 93 -31.10 -7.92 -5.09
C GLN A 93 -30.10 -7.04 -4.31
N THR A 94 -30.56 -6.42 -3.22
CA THR A 94 -29.73 -5.61 -2.33
C THR A 94 -28.57 -6.41 -1.74
N ARG A 95 -28.83 -7.64 -1.31
CA ARG A 95 -27.82 -8.57 -0.78
C ARG A 95 -26.76 -8.89 -1.83
N ALA A 96 -27.19 -9.27 -3.03
CA ALA A 96 -26.27 -9.61 -4.12
C ALA A 96 -25.34 -8.44 -4.46
N LEU A 97 -25.87 -7.22 -4.54
CA LEU A 97 -25.07 -6.02 -4.82
C LEU A 97 -24.10 -5.67 -3.69
N PHE A 98 -24.53 -5.74 -2.43
CA PHE A 98 -23.64 -5.43 -1.31
C PHE A 98 -22.53 -6.47 -1.15
N GLU A 99 -22.80 -7.76 -1.35
CA GLU A 99 -21.74 -8.78 -1.35
C GLU A 99 -20.73 -8.55 -2.49
N GLU A 100 -21.18 -8.12 -3.67
CA GLU A 100 -20.30 -7.74 -4.80
C GLU A 100 -19.38 -6.57 -4.43
N VAL A 101 -19.97 -5.48 -3.92
CA VAL A 101 -19.23 -4.26 -3.56
C VAL A 101 -18.26 -4.51 -2.40
N LEU A 102 -18.70 -5.23 -1.36
CA LEU A 102 -17.91 -5.46 -0.15
C LEU A 102 -16.83 -6.54 -0.34
N ALA A 103 -16.97 -7.43 -1.32
CA ALA A 103 -15.87 -8.26 -1.77
C ALA A 103 -14.73 -7.41 -2.34
N LYS A 104 -15.06 -6.29 -3.00
CA LYS A 104 -14.06 -5.37 -3.57
C LYS A 104 -13.56 -4.32 -2.57
N PHE A 105 -14.45 -3.80 -1.72
CA PHE A 105 -14.18 -2.75 -0.75
C PHE A 105 -14.54 -3.22 0.67
N PRO A 106 -13.75 -4.14 1.26
CA PRO A 106 -14.07 -4.74 2.54
C PRO A 106 -14.08 -3.76 3.73
N THR A 107 -13.49 -2.58 3.60
CA THR A 107 -13.54 -1.50 4.60
C THR A 107 -14.58 -0.42 4.36
N ALA A 108 -15.46 -0.58 3.37
CA ALA A 108 -16.50 0.42 3.09
C ALA A 108 -17.60 0.40 4.17
N ALA A 109 -17.34 1.03 5.31
CA ALA A 109 -18.19 0.99 6.49
C ALA A 109 -19.62 1.51 6.23
N ASN A 110 -19.77 2.49 5.33
CA ASN A 110 -21.09 2.99 4.90
C ASN A 110 -21.94 1.90 4.22
N TYR A 111 -21.32 1.04 3.41
CA TYR A 111 -22.02 -0.05 2.73
C TYR A 111 -22.31 -1.21 3.68
N TRP A 112 -21.39 -1.53 4.59
CA TRP A 112 -21.68 -2.47 5.68
C TRP A 112 -22.89 -2.03 6.52
N LYS A 113 -22.95 -0.74 6.86
CA LYS A 113 -24.07 -0.15 7.60
C LYS A 113 -25.37 -0.31 6.83
N ARG A 114 -25.42 0.14 5.57
CA ARG A 114 -26.63 0.04 4.73
C ARG A 114 -27.09 -1.40 4.55
N TYR A 115 -26.16 -2.32 4.38
CA TYR A 115 -26.46 -3.74 4.27
C TYR A 115 -27.10 -4.30 5.55
N ALA A 116 -26.51 -4.01 6.72
CA ALA A 116 -27.09 -4.39 8.00
C ALA A 116 -28.48 -3.77 8.22
N GLU A 117 -28.66 -2.49 7.89
CA GLU A 117 -29.94 -1.78 8.02
C GLU A 117 -31.03 -2.36 7.11
N ALA A 118 -30.69 -2.74 5.88
CA ALA A 118 -31.62 -3.40 4.97
C ALA A 118 -32.08 -4.78 5.51
N GLU A 119 -31.15 -5.59 6.00
CA GLU A 119 -31.48 -6.90 6.60
C GLU A 119 -32.27 -6.76 7.92
N MET A 120 -32.01 -5.71 8.70
CA MET A 120 -32.80 -5.37 9.89
C MET A 120 -34.24 -4.97 9.55
N ALA A 121 -34.43 -4.24 8.45
CA ALA A 121 -35.75 -3.86 7.93
C ALA A 121 -36.51 -5.08 7.38
N ALA A 122 -35.80 -6.05 6.79
CA ALA A 122 -36.36 -7.32 6.34
C ALA A 122 -36.62 -8.34 7.48
N GLY A 123 -36.14 -8.08 8.70
CA GLY A 123 -36.35 -8.96 9.85
C GLY A 123 -35.37 -10.14 9.95
N ASN A 124 -34.31 -10.16 9.14
CA ASN A 124 -33.37 -11.29 9.04
C ASN A 124 -32.26 -11.23 10.10
N GLN A 125 -32.60 -11.45 11.37
CA GLN A 125 -31.67 -11.27 12.49
C GLN A 125 -30.37 -12.10 12.41
N SER A 126 -30.44 -13.33 11.86
CA SER A 126 -29.26 -14.19 11.69
C SER A 126 -28.25 -13.58 10.72
N GLN A 127 -28.72 -13.00 9.62
CA GLN A 127 -27.89 -12.33 8.63
C GLN A 127 -27.26 -11.06 9.18
N VAL A 128 -28.03 -10.26 9.94
CA VAL A 128 -27.50 -9.05 10.60
C VAL A 128 -26.34 -9.39 11.54
N LYS A 129 -26.45 -10.47 12.33
CA LYS A 129 -25.34 -10.96 13.18
C LYS A 129 -24.13 -11.38 12.34
N ALA A 130 -24.34 -12.10 11.25
CA ALA A 130 -23.26 -12.52 10.36
C ALA A 130 -22.53 -11.31 9.73
N ILE A 131 -23.27 -10.27 9.34
CA ILE A 131 -22.72 -9.02 8.81
C ILE A 131 -21.84 -8.33 9.86
N PHE A 132 -22.35 -8.07 11.06
CA PHE A 132 -21.59 -7.39 12.11
C PHE A 132 -20.33 -8.16 12.52
N ASN A 133 -20.38 -9.50 12.55
CA ASN A 133 -19.20 -10.33 12.83
C ASN A 133 -18.08 -10.18 11.78
N ARG A 134 -18.43 -9.87 10.51
CA ARG A 134 -17.45 -9.69 9.42
C ARG A 134 -16.80 -8.31 9.45
N CYS A 135 -17.52 -7.27 9.87
CA CYS A 135 -17.11 -5.89 9.61
C CYS A 135 -16.70 -5.06 10.83
N LEU A 136 -17.31 -5.26 12.01
CA LEU A 136 -17.19 -4.31 13.13
C LEU A 136 -15.74 -4.00 13.54
N LEU A 137 -14.93 -5.05 13.71
CA LEU A 137 -13.54 -4.90 14.16
C LEU A 137 -12.60 -4.35 13.08
N ASN A 138 -12.99 -4.46 11.81
CA ASN A 138 -12.19 -3.97 10.68
C ASN A 138 -12.61 -2.56 10.24
N CYS A 139 -13.77 -2.08 10.70
CA CYS A 139 -14.37 -0.81 10.32
C CYS A 139 -14.76 0.00 11.58
N PRO A 140 -13.84 0.77 12.18
CA PRO A 140 -14.10 1.63 13.34
C PRO A 140 -14.93 2.89 12.97
N SER A 141 -16.09 2.71 12.35
CA SER A 141 -16.96 3.80 11.90
C SER A 141 -18.10 4.04 12.90
N VAL A 142 -18.16 5.24 13.48
CA VAL A 142 -19.21 5.60 14.46
C VAL A 142 -20.63 5.28 13.93
N PRO A 143 -21.03 5.67 12.71
CA PRO A 143 -22.33 5.30 12.15
C PRO A 143 -22.63 3.79 12.08
N LEU A 144 -21.62 2.96 11.76
CA LEU A 144 -21.78 1.50 11.69
C LEU A 144 -22.03 0.90 13.08
N TRP A 145 -21.23 1.32 14.06
CA TRP A 145 -21.36 0.88 15.45
C TRP A 145 -22.65 1.37 16.12
N THR A 146 -23.14 2.56 15.77
CA THR A 146 -24.48 3.00 16.18
C THR A 146 -25.57 2.08 15.66
N SER A 147 -25.48 1.64 14.39
CA SER A 147 -26.42 0.68 13.81
C SER A 147 -26.38 -0.68 14.52
N TYR A 148 -25.18 -1.13 14.93
CA TYR A 148 -25.03 -2.31 15.80
C TYR A 148 -25.74 -2.14 17.15
N LEU A 149 -25.58 -1.00 17.82
CA LEU A 149 -26.29 -0.73 19.07
C LEU A 149 -27.81 -0.73 18.88
N SER A 150 -28.31 -0.15 17.79
CA SER A 150 -29.74 -0.19 17.43
C SER A 150 -30.24 -1.63 17.26
N PHE A 151 -29.46 -2.50 16.61
CA PHE A 151 -29.77 -3.92 16.49
C PHE A 151 -29.85 -4.62 17.85
N ILE A 152 -28.84 -4.42 18.71
CA ILE A 152 -28.79 -5.06 20.02
C ILE A 152 -29.97 -4.64 20.90
N LYS A 153 -30.35 -3.35 20.87
CA LYS A 153 -31.56 -2.85 21.56
C LYS A 153 -32.79 -3.61 21.05
N LYS A 154 -33.03 -3.58 19.73
CA LYS A 154 -34.19 -4.24 19.10
C LYS A 154 -34.30 -5.74 19.44
N VAL A 155 -33.18 -6.46 19.48
CA VAL A 155 -33.15 -7.89 19.83
C VAL A 155 -33.48 -8.14 21.31
N ASN A 156 -33.11 -7.22 22.20
CA ASN A 156 -33.34 -7.35 23.63
C ASN A 156 -34.63 -6.67 24.12
N ASP A 157 -35.31 -5.89 23.28
CA ASP A 157 -36.62 -5.28 23.60
C ASP A 157 -37.65 -6.33 24.05
N ALA A 158 -37.67 -7.50 23.39
CA ALA A 158 -38.57 -8.61 23.74
C ALA A 158 -38.31 -9.20 25.13
N LYS A 159 -37.12 -8.97 25.71
CA LYS A 159 -36.76 -9.43 27.07
C LYS A 159 -37.09 -8.40 28.15
N GLY A 160 -37.59 -7.22 27.79
CA GLY A 160 -37.88 -6.15 28.74
C GLY A 160 -36.66 -5.78 29.60
N SER A 161 -36.85 -5.70 30.92
CA SER A 161 -35.79 -5.34 31.87
C SER A 161 -34.60 -6.30 31.84
N ASP A 162 -34.82 -7.58 31.62
CA ASP A 162 -33.78 -8.62 31.70
C ASP A 162 -32.76 -8.49 30.55
N GLY A 163 -33.15 -7.83 29.46
CA GLY A 163 -32.28 -7.54 28.32
C GLY A 163 -31.33 -6.35 28.55
N LEU A 164 -31.61 -5.47 29.51
CA LEU A 164 -30.89 -4.20 29.66
C LEU A 164 -29.43 -4.37 30.07
N GLY A 165 -29.10 -5.43 30.83
CA GLY A 165 -27.72 -5.75 31.18
C GLY A 165 -26.84 -6.01 29.95
N GLU A 166 -27.37 -6.71 28.94
CA GLU A 166 -26.67 -6.97 27.68
C GLU A 166 -26.55 -5.72 26.81
N VAL A 167 -27.57 -4.85 26.81
CA VAL A 167 -27.52 -3.56 26.13
C VAL A 167 -26.42 -2.67 26.75
N ARG A 168 -26.33 -2.64 28.09
CA ARG A 168 -25.28 -1.91 28.80
C ARG A 168 -23.88 -2.38 28.43
N LYS A 169 -23.64 -3.71 28.45
CA LYS A 169 -22.35 -4.29 28.04
C LYS A 169 -21.99 -3.92 26.60
N SER A 170 -22.98 -3.88 25.72
CA SER A 170 -22.78 -3.53 24.31
C SER A 170 -22.40 -2.06 24.12
N TYR A 171 -22.96 -1.14 24.92
CA TYR A 171 -22.51 0.25 24.96
C TYR A 171 -21.07 0.37 25.46
N GLU A 172 -20.74 -0.27 26.58
CA GLU A 172 -19.39 -0.25 27.16
C GLU A 172 -18.36 -0.77 26.13
N TYR A 173 -18.65 -1.90 25.49
CA TYR A 173 -17.83 -2.45 24.40
C TYR A 173 -17.68 -1.50 23.21
N THR A 174 -18.76 -0.84 22.79
CA THR A 174 -18.72 0.12 21.68
C THR A 174 -17.85 1.33 22.03
N LEU A 175 -18.02 1.88 23.23
CA LEU A 175 -17.26 3.04 23.70
C LEU A 175 -15.78 2.72 23.94
N ASP A 176 -15.45 1.48 24.28
CA ASP A 176 -14.07 0.99 24.36
C ASP A 176 -13.38 0.97 22.99
N ARG A 177 -14.11 0.69 21.91
CA ARG A 177 -13.55 0.61 20.56
C ARG A 177 -13.49 1.95 19.85
N ILE A 178 -14.58 2.71 19.86
CA ILE A 178 -14.72 3.93 19.05
C ILE A 178 -15.04 5.18 19.87
N GLY A 179 -15.13 5.08 21.20
CA GLY A 179 -15.56 6.18 22.06
C GLY A 179 -14.64 7.40 22.06
N SER A 180 -13.39 7.26 21.59
CA SER A 180 -12.50 8.40 21.42
C SER A 180 -12.69 9.12 20.08
N SER A 181 -13.30 8.49 19.06
CA SER A 181 -13.50 9.10 17.74
C SER A 181 -14.23 10.44 17.83
N MET A 182 -13.90 11.39 16.95
CA MET A 182 -14.47 12.75 16.99
C MET A 182 -16.00 12.74 16.92
N GLU A 183 -16.58 11.78 16.20
CA GLU A 183 -18.03 11.66 16.00
C GLU A 183 -18.76 10.92 17.14
N ALA A 184 -18.04 10.37 18.13
CA ALA A 184 -18.64 9.53 19.18
C ALA A 184 -19.41 10.30 20.27
N GLY A 185 -19.45 11.64 20.22
CA GLY A 185 -20.14 12.47 21.22
C GLY A 185 -21.61 12.08 21.47
N PRO A 186 -22.45 11.86 20.43
CA PRO A 186 -23.82 11.40 20.60
C PRO A 186 -23.92 10.03 21.29
N LEU A 187 -22.99 9.11 21.05
CA LEU A 187 -22.98 7.79 21.70
C LEU A 187 -22.77 7.91 23.22
N TRP A 188 -21.88 8.82 23.65
CA TRP A 188 -21.69 9.10 25.07
C TRP A 188 -22.95 9.66 25.72
N GLN A 189 -23.60 10.62 25.07
CA GLN A 189 -24.85 11.19 25.57
C GLN A 189 -25.94 10.12 25.67
N GLU A 190 -26.13 9.32 24.62
CA GLU A 190 -27.13 8.25 24.60
C GLU A 190 -26.88 7.22 25.70
N TYR A 191 -25.62 6.82 25.91
CA TYR A 191 -25.25 5.90 26.99
C TYR A 191 -25.53 6.47 28.38
N ILE A 192 -25.19 7.74 28.61
CA ILE A 192 -25.42 8.40 29.89
C ILE A 192 -26.93 8.55 30.16
N THR A 193 -27.71 8.97 29.15
CA THR A 193 -29.17 9.05 29.24
C THR A 193 -29.78 7.67 29.52
N PHE A 194 -29.28 6.63 28.86
CA PHE A 194 -29.68 5.24 29.10
C PHE A 194 -29.44 4.81 30.55
N LEU A 195 -28.30 5.18 31.16
CA LEU A 195 -28.02 4.89 32.57
C LEU A 195 -28.90 5.69 33.55
N GLN A 196 -29.25 6.92 33.19
CA GLN A 196 -30.08 7.80 34.03
C GLN A 196 -31.59 7.48 33.95
N GLY A 197 -32.03 6.84 32.85
CA GLY A 197 -33.45 6.64 32.55
C GLY A 197 -34.25 5.83 33.59
N PRO A 198 -33.79 4.66 34.05
CA PRO A 198 -34.58 3.82 34.96
C PRO A 198 -34.79 4.46 36.33
N SER A 199 -36.05 4.47 36.79
CA SER A 199 -36.40 4.95 38.13
C SER A 199 -35.88 3.98 39.21
N PRO A 200 -35.35 4.49 40.35
CA PRO A 200 -34.90 3.65 41.46
C PRO A 200 -35.97 2.63 41.90
N GLY A 201 -35.55 1.37 42.12
CA GLY A 201 -36.43 0.27 42.50
C GLY A 201 -37.25 -0.36 41.37
N SER A 202 -37.23 0.19 40.16
CA SER A 202 -37.87 -0.44 38.99
C SER A 202 -37.15 -1.74 38.57
N PRO A 203 -37.83 -2.68 37.89
CA PRO A 203 -37.16 -3.87 37.32
C PRO A 203 -35.98 -3.51 36.41
N ALA A 204 -36.13 -2.43 35.63
CA ALA A 204 -35.07 -1.91 34.76
C ALA A 204 -33.85 -1.40 35.55
N TYR A 205 -34.07 -0.75 36.70
CA TYR A 205 -33.00 -0.33 37.60
C TYR A 205 -32.24 -1.53 38.15
N ASN A 206 -32.95 -2.52 38.67
CA ASN A 206 -32.33 -3.72 39.26
C ASN A 206 -31.53 -4.51 38.23
N ALA A 207 -31.99 -4.54 36.97
CA ALA A 207 -31.26 -5.19 35.87
C ALA A 207 -29.96 -4.46 35.49
N LEU A 208 -29.95 -3.11 35.51
CA LEU A 208 -28.75 -2.32 35.20
C LEU A 208 -27.78 -2.20 36.37
N PHE A 209 -28.29 -2.28 37.60
CA PHE A 209 -27.56 -2.02 38.85
C PHE A 209 -27.73 -3.16 39.87
N PRO A 210 -27.40 -4.41 39.52
CA PRO A 210 -27.71 -5.58 40.36
C PRO A 210 -26.94 -5.62 41.69
N ALA A 211 -25.79 -4.93 41.78
CA ALA A 211 -24.96 -4.87 42.98
C ALA A 211 -25.54 -3.95 44.08
N ALA A 212 -26.64 -3.23 43.83
CA ALA A 212 -27.31 -2.39 44.83
C ALA A 212 -28.08 -3.19 45.90
N GLY A 213 -28.14 -4.52 45.78
CA GLY A 213 -28.90 -5.39 46.68
C GLY A 213 -30.38 -5.36 46.33
N ALA A 214 -30.99 -6.54 46.18
CA ALA A 214 -32.43 -6.71 46.02
C ALA A 214 -33.13 -6.22 47.31
N GLY A 215 -33.40 -4.92 47.40
CA GLY A 215 -33.99 -4.35 48.62
C GLY A 215 -33.83 -2.86 48.87
N VAL A 216 -33.27 -2.04 47.96
CA VAL A 216 -33.31 -0.57 48.13
C VAL A 216 -34.78 -0.13 48.06
N PRO A 217 -35.41 0.28 49.19
CA PRO A 217 -36.80 0.75 49.16
C PRO A 217 -36.88 2.06 48.37
N ALA A 218 -38.04 2.34 47.77
CA ALA A 218 -38.28 3.63 47.14
C ALA A 218 -38.04 4.76 48.16
N GLY A 219 -36.93 5.49 48.02
CA GLY A 219 -36.52 6.57 48.93
C GLY A 219 -35.17 6.41 49.65
N GLN A 220 -34.43 5.31 49.45
CA GLN A 220 -33.03 5.19 49.92
C GLN A 220 -32.00 5.14 48.78
N ASP A 221 -30.75 5.44 49.16
CA ASP A 221 -29.65 6.04 48.39
C ASP A 221 -29.36 5.42 47.00
N ASP A 222 -29.52 6.23 45.95
CA ASP A 222 -29.22 5.92 44.55
C ASP A 222 -27.71 5.94 44.23
N SER A 223 -26.90 5.75 45.27
CA SER A 223 -25.44 5.90 45.28
C SER A 223 -24.73 5.06 44.21
N HIS A 224 -25.22 3.84 43.95
CA HIS A 224 -24.62 2.97 42.93
C HIS A 224 -24.80 3.51 41.50
N ARG A 225 -26.03 3.93 41.13
CA ARG A 225 -26.29 4.56 39.82
C ARG A 225 -25.49 5.86 39.70
N ILE A 226 -25.50 6.70 40.74
CA ILE A 226 -24.71 7.94 40.80
C ILE A 226 -23.23 7.64 40.52
N THR A 227 -22.67 6.59 41.11
CA THR A 227 -21.27 6.19 40.91
C THR A 227 -20.99 5.74 39.48
N VAL A 228 -21.89 4.95 38.88
CA VAL A 228 -21.77 4.47 37.49
C VAL A 228 -21.91 5.63 36.49
N VAL A 229 -22.92 6.49 36.66
CA VAL A 229 -23.16 7.67 35.82
C VAL A 229 -22.00 8.66 35.93
N ARG A 230 -21.50 8.91 37.15
CA ARG A 230 -20.29 9.72 37.39
C ARG A 230 -19.10 9.19 36.60
N ARG A 231 -18.83 7.88 36.67
CA ARG A 231 -17.73 7.24 35.92
C ARG A 231 -17.90 7.41 34.41
N ALA A 232 -19.13 7.30 33.90
CA ALA A 232 -19.42 7.51 32.48
C ALA A 232 -19.11 8.95 32.05
N TYR A 233 -19.55 9.96 32.82
CA TYR A 233 -19.20 11.35 32.56
C TYR A 233 -17.69 11.60 32.62
N GLN A 234 -17.03 11.15 33.70
CA GLN A 234 -15.59 11.34 33.91
C GLN A 234 -14.73 10.76 32.78
N ARG A 235 -15.19 9.67 32.15
CA ARG A 235 -14.57 9.13 30.95
C ARG A 235 -14.89 9.98 29.71
N ALA A 236 -16.15 10.33 29.50
CA ALA A 236 -16.63 11.06 28.31
C ALA A 236 -15.99 12.45 28.16
N ILE A 237 -15.83 13.20 29.26
CA ILE A 237 -15.26 14.57 29.25
C ILE A 237 -13.79 14.61 28.84
N GLY A 238 -13.09 13.47 28.90
CA GLY A 238 -11.71 13.35 28.48
C GLY A 238 -11.52 12.91 27.03
N MET A 239 -12.61 12.72 26.27
CA MET A 239 -12.55 12.30 24.86
C MET A 239 -12.60 13.53 23.94
N THR A 240 -11.83 13.53 22.85
CA THR A 240 -11.82 14.55 21.79
C THR A 240 -13.02 14.43 20.85
N THR A 241 -14.23 14.42 21.43
CA THR A 241 -15.48 14.34 20.67
C THR A 241 -16.05 15.71 20.35
N SER A 242 -16.83 15.80 19.27
CA SER A 242 -17.50 17.03 18.83
C SER A 242 -18.39 17.68 19.90
N GLN A 243 -18.88 16.90 20.87
CA GLN A 243 -19.80 17.32 21.94
C GLN A 243 -19.15 17.46 23.32
N VAL A 244 -17.82 17.55 23.41
CA VAL A 244 -17.09 17.63 24.69
C VAL A 244 -17.59 18.76 25.61
N ASP A 245 -17.91 19.94 25.07
CA ASP A 245 -18.45 21.07 25.83
C ASP A 245 -19.85 20.77 26.41
N GLN A 246 -20.69 20.05 25.66
CA GLN A 246 -22.02 19.67 26.12
C GLN A 246 -21.94 18.61 27.22
N LEU A 247 -21.05 17.62 27.06
CA LEU A 247 -20.77 16.60 28.07
C LEU A 247 -20.24 17.21 29.36
N TRP A 248 -19.36 18.21 29.27
CA TRP A 248 -18.85 18.93 30.45
C TRP A 248 -19.95 19.71 31.18
N ARG A 249 -20.79 20.45 30.46
CA ARG A 249 -21.93 21.17 31.08
C ARG A 249 -22.92 20.22 31.76
N ALA A 250 -23.20 19.08 31.12
CA ALA A 250 -24.06 18.05 31.69
C ALA A 250 -23.43 17.42 32.95
N TYR A 251 -22.11 17.21 32.96
CA TYR A 251 -21.38 16.75 34.14
C TYR A 251 -21.39 17.77 35.28
N GLU A 252 -21.17 19.06 34.99
CA GLU A 252 -21.30 20.13 35.98
C GLU A 252 -22.72 20.17 36.58
N ALA A 253 -23.75 20.09 35.74
CA ALA A 253 -25.14 20.04 36.22
C ALA A 253 -25.40 18.79 37.09
N PHE A 254 -24.85 17.64 36.69
CA PHE A 254 -24.95 16.39 37.45
C PHE A 254 -24.30 16.50 38.83
N GLU A 255 -23.05 16.98 38.95
CA GLU A 255 -22.39 17.10 40.27
C GLU A 255 -22.98 18.21 41.13
N ASN A 256 -23.54 19.28 40.52
CA ASN A 256 -24.25 20.34 41.26
C ASN A 256 -25.64 19.91 41.74
N SER A 257 -26.20 18.81 41.24
CA SER A 257 -27.45 18.25 41.76
C SER A 257 -27.27 17.55 43.12
N GLY A 258 -26.02 17.26 43.52
CA GLY A 258 -25.69 16.67 44.81
C GLY A 258 -25.76 17.66 45.97
N SER A 259 -25.91 17.14 47.19
CA SER A 259 -26.11 17.96 48.39
C SER A 259 -24.84 18.54 49.03
N ASN A 260 -23.64 18.22 48.53
CA ASN A 260 -22.36 18.64 49.13
C ASN A 260 -21.54 19.56 48.19
N PRO A 261 -21.68 20.89 48.30
CA PRO A 261 -21.00 21.85 47.44
C PRO A 261 -19.47 21.78 47.50
N GLN A 262 -18.88 21.46 48.67
CA GLN A 262 -17.43 21.37 48.83
C GLN A 262 -16.85 20.17 48.08
N PHE A 263 -17.56 19.04 48.12
CA PHE A 263 -17.21 17.86 47.35
C PHE A 263 -17.32 18.14 45.85
N THR A 264 -18.44 18.72 45.40
CA THR A 264 -18.68 19.09 44.00
C THR A 264 -17.56 19.99 43.46
N GLN A 265 -17.17 21.03 44.20
CA GLN A 265 -16.08 21.92 43.78
C GLN A 265 -14.75 21.18 43.62
N ARG A 266 -14.40 20.27 44.54
CA ARG A 266 -13.15 19.48 44.47
C ARG A 266 -13.14 18.54 43.28
N VAL A 267 -14.22 17.78 43.07
CA VAL A 267 -14.32 16.81 41.96
C VAL A 267 -14.29 17.51 40.60
N LEU A 268 -14.98 18.64 40.46
CA LEU A 268 -14.93 19.42 39.23
C LEU A 268 -13.53 20.00 38.99
N ALA A 269 -12.84 20.49 40.03
CA ALA A 269 -11.48 20.98 39.92
C ALA A 269 -10.48 19.89 39.50
N GLU A 270 -10.64 18.66 40.00
CA GLU A 270 -9.81 17.51 39.65
C GLU A 270 -9.93 17.12 38.17
N HIS A 271 -11.15 17.12 37.62
CA HIS A 271 -11.40 16.68 36.25
C HIS A 271 -11.31 17.78 35.18
N ARG A 272 -11.37 19.05 35.58
CA ARG A 272 -11.30 20.20 34.66
C ARG A 272 -10.05 20.18 33.76
N PRO A 273 -8.82 19.87 34.24
CA PRO A 273 -7.64 19.78 33.38
C PRO A 273 -7.81 18.82 32.20
N ARG A 274 -8.39 17.64 32.43
CA ARG A 274 -8.62 16.61 31.41
C ARG A 274 -9.59 17.10 30.33
N TYR A 275 -10.68 17.74 30.75
CA TYR A 275 -11.62 18.40 29.83
C TYR A 275 -10.94 19.51 29.02
N THR A 276 -10.15 20.37 29.65
CA THR A 276 -9.45 21.46 28.95
C THR A 276 -8.45 20.94 27.91
N ALA A 277 -7.74 19.84 28.21
CA ALA A 277 -6.83 19.20 27.27
C ALA A 277 -7.60 18.63 26.06
N ALA A 278 -8.70 17.89 26.31
CA ALA A 278 -9.54 17.34 25.25
C ALA A 278 -10.15 18.43 24.37
N ARG A 279 -10.63 19.53 24.97
CA ARG A 279 -11.20 20.67 24.24
C ARG A 279 -10.15 21.39 23.37
N THR A 280 -8.95 21.62 23.90
CA THR A 280 -7.86 22.24 23.14
C THR A 280 -7.46 21.38 21.94
N ALA A 281 -7.24 20.08 22.16
CA ALA A 281 -6.91 19.15 21.09
C ALA A 281 -8.02 19.03 20.03
N LEU A 282 -9.30 19.10 20.44
CA LEU A 282 -10.44 19.06 19.51
C LEU A 282 -10.42 20.20 18.49
N ASN A 283 -10.00 21.41 18.88
CA ASN A 283 -9.97 22.55 17.96
C ASN A 283 -9.00 22.30 16.80
N GLU A 284 -7.82 21.76 17.11
CA GLU A 284 -6.82 21.38 16.12
C GLU A 284 -7.25 20.16 15.30
N LEU A 285 -7.91 19.19 15.92
CA LEU A 285 -8.44 18.00 15.27
C LEU A 285 -9.50 18.36 14.21
N ARG A 286 -10.42 19.28 14.51
CA ARG A 286 -11.48 19.71 13.58
C ARG A 286 -10.90 20.24 12.27
N SER A 287 -9.85 21.06 12.34
CA SER A 287 -9.18 21.60 11.16
C SER A 287 -8.61 20.47 10.28
N ARG A 288 -7.96 19.48 10.90
CA ARG A 288 -7.39 18.34 10.17
C ARG A 288 -8.45 17.44 9.57
N MET A 289 -9.46 17.08 10.37
CA MET A 289 -10.59 16.24 9.94
C MET A 289 -11.41 16.87 8.82
N SER A 290 -11.49 18.20 8.72
CA SER A 290 -12.20 18.87 7.64
C SER A 290 -11.66 18.54 6.24
N ARG A 291 -10.40 18.09 6.15
CA ARG A 291 -9.72 17.71 4.89
C ARG A 291 -9.89 16.22 4.55
N ILE A 292 -10.48 15.43 5.44
CA ILE A 292 -10.55 13.96 5.36
C ILE A 292 -11.99 13.53 5.01
N LYS A 293 -12.13 12.67 3.99
CA LYS A 293 -13.38 11.98 3.67
C LYS A 293 -13.30 10.55 4.22
N THR A 294 -13.81 10.35 5.43
CA THR A 294 -13.80 9.05 6.14
C THR A 294 -14.60 7.95 5.42
N ALA A 295 -15.61 8.32 4.62
CA ALA A 295 -16.44 7.40 3.85
C ALA A 295 -15.93 7.12 2.43
N ALA A 296 -14.71 7.54 2.07
CA ALA A 296 -14.15 7.25 0.75
C ALA A 296 -13.83 5.76 0.58
N LEU A 297 -14.03 5.22 -0.63
CA LEU A 297 -13.69 3.83 -0.95
C LEU A 297 -12.18 3.64 -1.01
N ALA A 298 -11.70 2.55 -0.41
CA ALA A 298 -10.30 2.17 -0.45
C ALA A 298 -9.90 1.71 -1.86
N VAL A 299 -9.08 2.49 -2.55
CA VAL A 299 -8.56 2.17 -3.89
C VAL A 299 -7.04 2.02 -3.85
N PRO A 300 -6.42 1.17 -4.69
CA PRO A 300 -4.96 1.02 -4.76
C PRO A 300 -4.24 2.31 -5.15
N PRO A 301 -2.98 2.51 -4.70
CA PRO A 301 -2.18 3.66 -5.08
C PRO A 301 -2.17 3.89 -6.60
N GLY A 302 -2.38 5.14 -7.03
CA GLY A 302 -2.40 5.53 -8.44
C GLY A 302 -3.72 5.28 -9.16
N LYS A 303 -4.68 4.57 -8.57
CA LYS A 303 -6.01 4.33 -9.17
C LYS A 303 -7.05 5.40 -8.79
N GLY A 304 -6.85 6.13 -7.70
CA GLY A 304 -7.79 7.16 -7.22
C GLY A 304 -7.45 8.59 -7.62
N GLY A 305 -6.44 8.79 -8.48
CA GLY A 305 -6.04 10.11 -8.99
C GLY A 305 -5.62 11.12 -7.89
N PRO A 306 -5.67 12.43 -8.18
CA PRO A 306 -5.23 13.48 -7.25
C PRO A 306 -6.02 13.53 -5.94
N PHE A 307 -7.29 13.08 -5.95
CA PHE A 307 -8.10 13.00 -4.74
C PHE A 307 -7.48 12.04 -3.72
N GLN A 308 -7.08 10.84 -4.16
CA GLN A 308 -6.45 9.83 -3.31
C GLN A 308 -5.14 10.34 -2.70
N THR A 309 -4.27 10.98 -3.49
CA THR A 309 -3.02 11.55 -2.98
C THR A 309 -3.25 12.60 -1.90
N ARG A 310 -4.24 13.48 -2.09
CA ARG A 310 -4.62 14.48 -1.07
C ARG A 310 -5.16 13.83 0.20
N GLN A 311 -5.96 12.77 0.07
CA GLN A 311 -6.45 12.02 1.22
C GLN A 311 -5.30 11.32 1.98
N ALA A 312 -4.38 10.68 1.27
CA ALA A 312 -3.21 10.05 1.88
C ALA A 312 -2.36 11.06 2.68
N GLN A 313 -2.12 12.26 2.12
CA GLN A 313 -1.41 13.32 2.82
C GLN A 313 -2.18 13.83 4.05
N ALA A 314 -3.49 14.04 3.93
CA ALA A 314 -4.31 14.51 5.05
C ALA A 314 -4.35 13.51 6.22
N TRP A 315 -4.40 12.21 5.92
CA TRP A 315 -4.29 11.15 6.93
C TRP A 315 -2.89 11.09 7.56
N ALA A 316 -1.82 11.22 6.76
CA ALA A 316 -0.46 11.27 7.27
C ALA A 316 -0.24 12.46 8.23
N ASP A 317 -0.75 13.64 7.87
CA ASP A 317 -0.74 14.83 8.73
C ASP A 317 -1.45 14.58 10.07
N LEU A 318 -2.62 13.92 10.03
CA LEU A 318 -3.39 13.60 11.24
C LEU A 318 -2.67 12.58 12.12
N LEU A 319 -2.13 11.51 11.54
CA LEU A 319 -1.39 10.49 12.26
C LEU A 319 -0.15 11.06 12.94
N GLN A 320 0.59 11.94 12.25
CA GLN A 320 1.76 12.60 12.84
C GLN A 320 1.36 13.49 14.03
N TRP A 321 0.22 14.18 13.92
CA TRP A 321 -0.30 15.00 15.01
C TRP A 321 -0.76 14.14 16.19
N GLU A 322 -1.52 13.07 15.99
CA GLU A 322 -1.93 12.17 17.09
C GLU A 322 -0.70 11.54 17.79
N LYS A 323 0.33 11.14 17.03
CA LYS A 323 1.61 10.64 17.57
C LYS A 323 2.34 11.65 18.46
N SER A 324 2.18 12.96 18.21
CA SER A 324 2.77 14.01 19.05
C SER A 324 2.11 14.15 20.44
N ASN A 325 1.05 13.38 20.70
CA ASN A 325 0.32 13.34 21.97
C ASN A 325 -0.18 14.73 22.44
N PRO A 326 -1.01 15.43 21.63
CA PRO A 326 -1.49 16.78 21.93
C PRO A 326 -2.31 16.88 23.23
N GLN A 327 -2.86 15.76 23.70
CA GLN A 327 -3.64 15.67 24.94
C GLN A 327 -2.79 15.27 26.17
N ASN A 328 -1.49 14.99 25.98
CA ASN A 328 -0.61 14.46 27.03
C ASN A 328 -1.21 13.22 27.73
N LEU A 329 -1.71 12.28 26.94
CA LEU A 329 -2.23 10.99 27.39
C LEU A 329 -1.10 10.10 27.94
N ASP A 330 -1.46 9.21 28.86
CA ASP A 330 -0.58 8.13 29.32
C ASP A 330 -0.39 7.07 28.23
N GLY A 331 0.64 6.23 28.38
CA GLY A 331 1.06 5.26 27.35
C GLY A 331 -0.09 4.40 26.79
N PRO A 332 -0.88 3.71 27.62
CA PRO A 332 -2.00 2.89 27.14
C PRO A 332 -3.09 3.69 26.41
N ALA A 333 -3.46 4.87 26.92
CA ALA A 333 -4.49 5.70 26.28
C ALA A 333 -4.00 6.34 24.97
N LEU A 334 -2.75 6.81 24.94
CA LEU A 334 -2.09 7.26 23.71
C LEU A 334 -2.05 6.13 22.70
N SER A 335 -1.72 4.91 23.15
CA SER A 335 -1.60 3.78 22.26
C SER A 335 -2.95 3.42 21.62
N ALA A 336 -4.02 3.34 22.43
CA ALA A 336 -5.37 3.12 21.94
C ALA A 336 -5.84 4.24 20.98
N ARG A 337 -5.47 5.49 21.28
CA ARG A 337 -5.82 6.66 20.47
C ARG A 337 -5.20 6.62 19.08
N VAL A 338 -3.87 6.44 19.01
CA VAL A 338 -3.14 6.40 17.75
C VAL A 338 -3.52 5.17 16.93
N SER A 339 -3.73 4.03 17.59
CA SER A 339 -4.20 2.79 16.95
C SER A 339 -5.56 2.98 16.27
N LEU A 340 -6.52 3.62 16.96
CA LEU A 340 -7.82 3.93 16.39
C LEU A 340 -7.69 4.82 15.14
N THR A 341 -6.84 5.85 15.18
CA THR A 341 -6.62 6.74 14.01
C THR A 341 -5.98 5.99 12.85
N PHE A 342 -5.07 5.05 13.10
CA PHE A 342 -4.56 4.16 12.05
C PHE A 342 -5.65 3.26 11.47
N ASP A 343 -6.49 2.66 12.31
CA ASP A 343 -7.59 1.80 11.85
C ASP A 343 -8.65 2.60 11.06
N GLU A 344 -8.94 3.84 11.46
CA GLU A 344 -9.77 4.78 10.69
C GLU A 344 -9.12 5.15 9.34
N ALA A 345 -7.81 5.42 9.30
CA ALA A 345 -7.08 5.70 8.07
C ALA A 345 -7.09 4.50 7.11
N LEU A 346 -6.90 3.29 7.64
CA LEU A 346 -6.93 2.04 6.88
C LEU A 346 -8.30 1.72 6.28
N CYS A 347 -9.38 2.36 6.76
CA CYS A 347 -10.67 2.22 6.08
C CYS A 347 -10.63 2.76 4.65
N VAL A 348 -9.80 3.78 4.40
CA VAL A 348 -9.64 4.47 3.11
C VAL A 348 -8.32 4.10 2.42
N LEU A 349 -7.29 3.79 3.20
CA LEU A 349 -5.91 3.57 2.72
C LEU A 349 -5.44 2.13 2.88
N MET A 350 -6.35 1.15 2.96
CA MET A 350 -6.00 -0.28 3.13
C MET A 350 -4.93 -0.76 2.13
N HIS A 351 -4.95 -0.26 0.90
CA HIS A 351 -4.02 -0.68 -0.15
C HIS A 351 -2.65 0.02 -0.12
N PHE A 352 -2.35 0.80 0.93
CA PHE A 352 -1.10 1.56 1.08
C PHE A 352 -0.15 0.83 2.02
N PRO A 353 0.90 0.16 1.51
CA PRO A 353 1.82 -0.61 2.36
C PRO A 353 2.57 0.24 3.38
N ASP A 354 2.84 1.50 3.05
CA ASP A 354 3.51 2.48 3.92
C ASP A 354 2.68 2.81 5.17
N VAL A 355 1.34 2.85 5.06
CA VAL A 355 0.45 3.07 6.22
C VAL A 355 0.51 1.89 7.18
N TRP A 356 0.43 0.65 6.66
CA TRP A 356 0.57 -0.57 7.47
C TRP A 356 1.94 -0.67 8.14
N TYR A 357 3.01 -0.38 7.38
CA TYR A 357 4.36 -0.42 7.91
C TYR A 357 4.59 0.66 8.98
N SER A 358 4.09 1.88 8.76
CA SER A 358 4.13 2.97 9.75
C SER A 358 3.38 2.61 11.03
N TYR A 359 2.24 1.95 10.91
CA TYR A 359 1.46 1.48 12.06
C TYR A 359 2.23 0.44 12.88
N SER A 360 2.78 -0.58 12.20
CA SER A 360 3.63 -1.59 12.85
C SER A 360 4.87 -0.97 13.50
N ARG A 361 5.58 -0.09 12.77
CA ARG A 361 6.80 0.56 13.25
C ARG A 361 6.54 1.43 14.48
N TRP A 362 5.41 2.11 14.52
CA TRP A 362 5.03 2.93 15.66
C TRP A 362 4.85 2.08 16.93
N HIS A 363 4.21 0.92 16.81
CA HIS A 363 4.16 -0.06 17.91
C HIS A 363 5.53 -0.56 18.33
N ALA A 364 6.40 -0.88 17.36
CA ALA A 364 7.71 -1.45 17.65
C ALA A 364 8.69 -0.45 18.29
N THR A 365 8.68 0.82 17.87
CA THR A 365 9.79 1.75 18.15
C THR A 365 9.42 3.20 18.49
N GLU A 366 8.20 3.67 18.22
CA GLU A 366 7.85 5.11 18.32
C GLU A 366 6.84 5.42 19.44
N GLY A 367 6.62 4.49 20.37
CA GLY A 367 5.81 4.72 21.57
C GLY A 367 4.45 3.99 21.63
N GLY A 368 4.19 3.04 20.73
CA GLY A 368 3.04 2.14 20.87
C GLY A 368 3.29 0.98 21.83
N SER A 369 2.42 -0.03 21.78
CA SER A 369 2.41 -1.18 22.71
C SER A 369 3.49 -2.27 22.53
N GLY A 370 4.60 -1.98 21.85
CA GLY A 370 5.73 -2.90 21.70
C GLY A 370 5.62 -3.92 20.54
N PRO A 371 6.60 -4.82 20.44
CA PRO A 371 6.78 -5.69 19.26
C PRO A 371 5.64 -6.68 18.98
N ALA A 372 4.99 -7.22 20.02
CA ALA A 372 3.84 -8.12 19.84
C ALA A 372 2.66 -7.43 19.14
N ALA A 373 2.40 -6.16 19.46
CA ALA A 373 1.36 -5.38 18.77
C ALA A 373 1.78 -5.05 17.32
N ALA A 374 3.07 -4.77 17.09
CA ALA A 374 3.61 -4.59 15.75
C ALA A 374 3.43 -5.85 14.88
N ALA A 375 3.70 -7.03 15.43
CA ALA A 375 3.51 -8.31 14.75
C ALA A 375 2.03 -8.56 14.39
N GLN A 376 1.09 -8.20 15.27
CA GLN A 376 -0.35 -8.29 14.98
C GLN A 376 -0.76 -7.37 13.81
N VAL A 377 -0.19 -6.16 13.73
CA VAL A 377 -0.43 -5.26 12.60
C VAL A 377 0.10 -5.86 11.29
N LEU A 378 1.28 -6.49 11.31
CA LEU A 378 1.85 -7.13 10.11
C LEU A 378 1.09 -8.41 9.70
N ASP A 379 0.57 -9.19 10.65
CA ASP A 379 -0.32 -10.32 10.33
C ASP A 379 -1.63 -9.83 9.66
N ARG A 380 -2.21 -8.73 10.14
CA ARG A 380 -3.35 -8.09 9.47
C ARG A 380 -2.98 -7.58 8.07
N SER A 381 -1.82 -6.94 7.92
CA SER A 381 -1.40 -6.33 6.65
C SER A 381 -1.12 -7.36 5.56
N THR A 382 -0.50 -8.49 5.91
CA THR A 382 -0.22 -9.60 4.96
C THR A 382 -1.48 -10.35 4.53
N LYS A 383 -2.56 -10.31 5.33
CA LYS A 383 -3.90 -10.78 4.93
C LYS A 383 -4.62 -9.78 4.05
N ALA A 384 -4.49 -8.48 4.34
CA ALA A 384 -5.09 -7.41 3.55
C ALA A 384 -4.43 -7.24 2.18
N LEU A 385 -3.11 -7.42 2.10
CA LEU A 385 -2.30 -7.26 0.90
C LEU A 385 -1.39 -8.48 0.68
N PRO A 386 -1.96 -9.64 0.30
CA PRO A 386 -1.22 -10.90 0.20
C PRO A 386 -0.10 -10.87 -0.84
N SER A 387 -0.24 -10.10 -1.92
CA SER A 387 0.77 -9.92 -2.97
C SER A 387 1.87 -8.91 -2.62
N CYS A 388 1.73 -8.14 -1.53
CA CYS A 388 2.72 -7.13 -1.17
C CYS A 388 3.91 -7.75 -0.44
N THR A 389 4.93 -8.19 -1.18
CA THR A 389 6.13 -8.84 -0.60
C THR A 389 6.86 -7.97 0.42
N LEU A 390 6.78 -6.63 0.31
CA LEU A 390 7.39 -5.70 1.26
C LEU A 390 6.87 -5.91 2.70
N LEU A 391 5.56 -6.10 2.85
CA LEU A 391 4.96 -6.32 4.18
C LEU A 391 5.32 -7.69 4.75
N HIS A 392 5.47 -8.70 3.89
CA HIS A 392 5.98 -10.00 4.30
C HIS A 392 7.44 -9.95 4.75
N TYR A 393 8.29 -9.16 4.06
CA TYR A 393 9.66 -8.94 4.52
C TYR A 393 9.68 -8.24 5.87
N ALA A 394 8.86 -7.19 6.06
CA ALA A 394 8.75 -6.53 7.36
C ALA A 394 8.30 -7.50 8.48
N ALA A 395 7.36 -8.40 8.18
CA ALA A 395 6.90 -9.42 9.12
C ALA A 395 8.00 -10.42 9.49
N ALA A 396 8.77 -10.89 8.50
CA ALA A 396 9.89 -11.79 8.72
C ALA A 396 11.04 -11.09 9.48
N ASP A 397 11.39 -9.85 9.11
CA ASP A 397 12.46 -9.07 9.72
C ASP A 397 12.14 -8.73 11.20
N LEU A 398 10.87 -8.43 11.52
CA LEU A 398 10.45 -8.21 12.92
C LEU A 398 10.66 -9.48 13.76
N LYS A 399 10.22 -10.64 13.27
CA LYS A 399 10.37 -11.93 13.96
C LYS A 399 11.84 -12.33 14.09
N GLU A 400 12.62 -12.15 13.02
CA GLU A 400 14.07 -12.42 13.05
C GLU A 400 14.78 -11.49 14.06
N GLY A 401 14.40 -10.22 14.11
CA GLY A 401 14.94 -9.24 15.07
C GLY A 401 14.63 -9.56 16.54
N GLU A 402 13.52 -10.26 16.81
CA GLU A 402 13.18 -10.79 18.14
C GLU A 402 13.91 -12.11 18.46
N GLY A 403 14.65 -12.69 17.52
CA GLY A 403 15.28 -14.01 17.65
C GLY A 403 14.38 -15.19 17.27
N ASN A 404 13.15 -14.93 16.80
CA ASN A 404 12.17 -15.95 16.40
C ASN A 404 12.40 -16.42 14.94
N VAL A 405 13.60 -16.95 14.66
CA VAL A 405 14.04 -17.33 13.31
C VAL A 405 13.11 -18.36 12.64
N ALA A 406 12.62 -19.36 13.39
CA ALA A 406 11.72 -20.37 12.85
C ALA A 406 10.37 -19.78 12.38
N GLU A 407 9.86 -18.77 13.10
CA GLU A 407 8.65 -18.08 12.69
C GLU A 407 8.89 -17.16 11.49
N ALA A 408 10.07 -16.54 11.39
CA ALA A 408 10.46 -15.77 10.21
C ALA A 408 10.55 -16.68 8.97
N GLU A 409 11.12 -17.89 9.11
CA GLU A 409 11.13 -18.89 8.03
C GLU A 409 9.72 -19.31 7.62
N THR A 410 8.80 -19.41 8.57
CA THR A 410 7.39 -19.75 8.30
C THR A 410 6.74 -18.75 7.34
N VAL A 411 7.08 -17.45 7.44
CA VAL A 411 6.59 -16.42 6.52
C VAL A 411 7.10 -16.68 5.09
N TYR A 412 8.40 -16.91 4.93
CA TYR A 412 9.00 -17.17 3.62
C TYR A 412 8.51 -18.50 3.01
N SER A 413 8.52 -19.58 3.79
CA SER A 413 8.11 -20.91 3.32
C SER A 413 6.63 -20.96 2.92
N ALA A 414 5.75 -20.25 3.63
CA ALA A 414 4.34 -20.13 3.26
C ALA A 414 4.15 -19.41 1.92
N LEU A 415 4.89 -18.33 1.65
CA LEU A 415 4.86 -17.65 0.35
C LEU A 415 5.43 -18.52 -0.76
N ALA A 416 6.56 -19.20 -0.51
CA ALA A 416 7.16 -20.12 -1.46
C ALA A 416 6.20 -21.25 -1.86
N ALA A 417 5.48 -21.81 -0.89
CA ALA A 417 4.47 -22.84 -1.14
C ALA A 417 3.32 -22.32 -2.02
N LYS A 418 2.83 -21.09 -1.76
CA LYS A 418 1.79 -20.46 -2.58
C LYS A 418 2.24 -20.23 -4.03
N LEU A 419 3.48 -19.76 -4.24
CA LEU A 419 4.02 -19.51 -5.59
C LEU A 419 4.25 -20.80 -6.40
N LEU A 420 4.57 -21.91 -5.73
CA LEU A 420 4.78 -23.20 -6.37
C LEU A 420 3.50 -24.05 -6.47
N SER A 421 2.39 -23.63 -5.85
CA SER A 421 1.13 -24.35 -5.97
C SER A 421 0.52 -24.12 -7.37
N ASP A 422 0.21 -25.20 -8.09
CA ASP A 422 -0.25 -25.21 -9.49
C ASP A 422 -1.67 -24.63 -9.70
N GLY A 423 -2.24 -23.89 -8.74
CA GLY A 423 -3.61 -23.37 -8.85
C GLY A 423 -4.69 -24.46 -8.82
N GLN A 424 -4.36 -25.71 -8.53
CA GLN A 424 -5.34 -26.75 -8.22
C GLN A 424 -5.77 -26.64 -6.75
N THR A 425 -6.77 -25.79 -6.49
CA THR A 425 -7.50 -25.87 -5.22
C THR A 425 -8.42 -27.07 -5.28
N GLY A 426 -8.18 -28.03 -4.39
CA GLY A 426 -9.10 -29.12 -4.12
C GLY A 426 -10.47 -28.56 -3.74
N ALA A 427 -11.51 -29.13 -4.35
CA ALA A 427 -12.88 -28.95 -3.92
C ALA A 427 -13.00 -29.30 -2.43
N LEU A 428 -13.27 -28.31 -1.58
CA LEU A 428 -13.95 -28.42 -0.28
C LEU A 428 -14.05 -27.02 0.35
N GLY A 429 -15.28 -26.48 0.41
CA GLY A 429 -15.67 -25.41 1.34
C GLY A 429 -15.80 -24.01 0.73
N GLU A 430 -17.03 -23.57 0.55
CA GLU A 430 -17.42 -22.20 0.20
C GLU A 430 -17.05 -21.22 1.33
N ALA A 431 -15.94 -20.51 1.15
CA ALA A 431 -15.70 -19.17 1.66
C ALA A 431 -14.59 -18.57 0.79
N ALA A 432 -14.94 -17.66 -0.12
CA ALA A 432 -14.07 -16.90 -1.02
C ALA A 432 -12.82 -17.67 -1.51
N ALA A 433 -12.89 -18.23 -2.73
CA ALA A 433 -11.75 -18.88 -3.37
C ALA A 433 -10.46 -18.09 -3.11
N PRO A 434 -9.42 -18.69 -2.49
CA PRO A 434 -8.22 -17.94 -2.12
C PRO A 434 -7.62 -17.38 -3.40
N GLU A 435 -7.58 -16.05 -3.47
CA GLU A 435 -6.97 -15.29 -4.55
C GLU A 435 -5.55 -15.84 -4.79
N LYS A 436 -5.30 -16.32 -6.01
CA LYS A 436 -3.99 -16.84 -6.40
C LYS A 436 -2.96 -15.75 -6.11
N LEU A 437 -1.87 -16.10 -5.43
CA LEU A 437 -0.79 -15.17 -5.19
C LEU A 437 -0.10 -14.85 -6.53
N GLU A 438 -0.52 -13.75 -7.16
CA GLU A 438 0.07 -13.28 -8.41
C GLU A 438 1.18 -12.26 -8.09
N LEU A 439 2.42 -12.64 -8.40
CA LEU A 439 3.57 -11.76 -8.37
C LEU A 439 4.12 -11.62 -9.79
N SER A 440 4.62 -10.44 -10.14
CA SER A 440 5.42 -10.27 -11.34
C SER A 440 6.70 -11.11 -11.28
N SER A 441 7.29 -11.40 -12.44
CA SER A 441 8.60 -12.08 -12.54
C SER A 441 9.65 -11.40 -11.65
N GLU A 442 9.69 -10.07 -11.63
CA GLU A 442 10.63 -9.30 -10.81
C GLU A 442 10.39 -9.50 -9.30
N GLU A 443 9.15 -9.33 -8.85
CA GLU A 443 8.78 -9.46 -7.43
C GLU A 443 9.04 -10.87 -6.91
N GLY A 444 8.63 -11.90 -7.66
CA GLY A 444 8.84 -13.29 -7.25
C GLY A 444 10.33 -13.68 -7.28
N THR A 445 11.10 -13.18 -8.25
CA THR A 445 12.55 -13.42 -8.29
C THR A 445 13.26 -12.78 -7.10
N LEU A 446 12.89 -11.53 -6.77
CA LEU A 446 13.41 -10.86 -5.58
C LEU A 446 13.02 -11.59 -4.29
N PHE A 447 11.80 -12.11 -4.20
CA PHE A 447 11.34 -12.93 -3.08
C PHE A 447 12.25 -14.15 -2.87
N TRP A 448 12.53 -14.92 -3.94
CA TRP A 448 13.41 -16.09 -3.83
C TRP A 448 14.83 -15.69 -3.41
N ILE A 449 15.35 -14.59 -3.94
CA ILE A 449 16.64 -14.01 -3.51
C ILE A 449 16.63 -13.69 -2.02
N ARG A 450 15.58 -13.03 -1.52
CA ARG A 450 15.44 -12.70 -0.10
C ARG A 450 15.37 -13.94 0.77
N TYR A 451 14.62 -14.97 0.35
CA TYR A 451 14.54 -16.23 1.10
C TYR A 451 15.89 -16.97 1.14
N MET A 452 16.63 -17.04 0.03
CA MET A 452 17.97 -17.62 0.00
C MET A 452 18.95 -16.90 0.93
N ARG A 453 18.88 -15.57 0.99
CA ARG A 453 19.72 -14.75 1.89
C ARG A 453 19.39 -14.98 3.35
N PHE A 454 18.10 -15.03 3.68
CA PHE A 454 17.62 -15.33 5.03
C PHE A 454 18.16 -16.67 5.52
N LEU A 455 17.98 -17.75 4.75
CA LEU A 455 18.50 -19.07 5.13
C LEU A 455 20.02 -19.13 5.15
N ARG A 456 20.70 -18.42 4.24
CA ARG A 456 22.18 -18.39 4.24
C ARG A 456 22.71 -17.79 5.55
N ARG A 457 22.09 -16.73 6.06
CA ARG A 457 22.51 -16.06 7.31
C ARG A 457 22.18 -16.88 8.56
N ASN A 458 21.05 -17.59 8.58
CA ASN A 458 20.55 -18.26 9.78
C ASN A 458 20.90 -19.77 9.84
N ASP A 459 20.80 -20.48 8.70
CA ASP A 459 20.93 -21.94 8.62
C ASP A 459 22.11 -22.40 7.75
N GLY A 460 22.83 -21.46 7.14
CA GLY A 460 24.05 -21.69 6.37
C GLY A 460 23.84 -22.13 4.92
N VAL A 461 24.93 -22.60 4.32
CA VAL A 461 25.05 -22.83 2.87
C VAL A 461 24.07 -23.89 2.36
N ALA A 462 23.93 -25.01 3.07
CA ALA A 462 23.13 -26.14 2.62
C ALA A 462 21.63 -25.80 2.53
N ALA A 463 21.10 -25.05 3.49
CA ALA A 463 19.69 -24.61 3.49
C ALA A 463 19.41 -23.67 2.31
N SER A 464 20.31 -22.70 2.09
CA SER A 464 20.26 -21.77 0.97
C SER A 464 20.25 -22.47 -0.40
N ARG A 465 21.14 -23.46 -0.62
CA ARG A 465 21.18 -24.26 -1.86
C ARG A 465 19.88 -25.04 -2.10
N LYS A 466 19.25 -25.58 -1.05
CA LYS A 466 17.95 -26.26 -1.17
C LYS A 466 16.86 -25.31 -1.67
N VAL A 467 16.84 -24.07 -1.21
CA VAL A 467 15.87 -23.06 -1.68
C VAL A 467 16.18 -22.58 -3.09
N PHE A 468 17.45 -22.44 -3.47
CA PHE A 468 17.81 -22.16 -4.87
C PHE A 468 17.19 -23.19 -5.83
N VAL A 469 17.34 -24.49 -5.53
CA VAL A 469 16.74 -25.57 -6.34
C VAL A 469 15.19 -25.52 -6.35
N LYS A 470 14.55 -25.00 -5.30
CA LYS A 470 13.10 -24.75 -5.32
C LYS A 470 12.75 -23.54 -6.19
N ALA A 471 13.52 -22.46 -6.10
CA ALA A 471 13.31 -21.24 -6.87
C ALA A 471 13.37 -21.48 -8.38
N THR A 472 14.28 -22.34 -8.85
CA THR A 472 14.41 -22.67 -10.28
C THR A 472 13.19 -23.42 -10.85
N LYS A 473 12.32 -23.97 -10.00
CA LYS A 473 11.07 -24.61 -10.44
C LYS A 473 9.94 -23.60 -10.66
N TRP A 474 10.09 -22.36 -10.23
CA TRP A 474 9.06 -21.34 -10.43
C TRP A 474 9.08 -20.86 -11.89
N PRO A 475 7.95 -20.95 -12.64
CA PRO A 475 7.97 -20.74 -14.10
C PRO A 475 8.40 -19.35 -14.57
N GLN A 476 8.20 -18.32 -13.74
CA GLN A 476 8.50 -16.91 -14.06
C GLN A 476 9.82 -16.43 -13.46
N ILE A 477 10.69 -17.35 -13.02
CA ILE A 477 11.95 -17.00 -12.36
C ILE A 477 12.88 -16.21 -13.29
N GLY A 478 13.41 -15.10 -12.80
CA GLY A 478 14.35 -14.24 -13.50
C GLY A 478 15.80 -14.67 -13.30
N TRP A 479 16.66 -14.28 -14.24
CA TRP A 479 18.10 -14.60 -14.24
C TRP A 479 18.84 -14.14 -12.97
N GLN A 480 18.32 -13.11 -12.29
CA GLN A 480 18.90 -12.51 -11.10
C GLN A 480 19.09 -13.54 -9.97
N VAL A 481 18.23 -14.56 -9.88
CA VAL A 481 18.37 -15.62 -8.87
C VAL A 481 19.65 -16.44 -9.06
N PHE A 482 20.02 -16.72 -10.31
CA PHE A 482 21.21 -17.50 -10.66
C PHE A 482 22.47 -16.69 -10.39
N ALA A 483 22.51 -15.44 -10.87
CA ALA A 483 23.61 -14.53 -10.62
C ALA A 483 23.82 -14.30 -9.11
N HIS A 484 22.74 -14.09 -8.36
CA HIS A 484 22.83 -13.89 -6.91
C HIS A 484 23.30 -15.15 -6.18
N SER A 485 22.78 -16.33 -6.53
CA SER A 485 23.24 -17.59 -5.94
C SER A 485 24.71 -17.84 -6.22
N ALA A 486 25.18 -17.58 -7.44
CA ALA A 486 26.60 -17.72 -7.80
C ALA A 486 27.50 -16.75 -7.01
N GLN A 487 27.08 -15.49 -6.86
CA GLN A 487 27.79 -14.49 -6.05
C GLN A 487 27.89 -14.92 -4.58
N MET A 488 26.80 -15.44 -4.00
CA MET A 488 26.81 -15.91 -2.62
C MET A 488 27.82 -17.04 -2.39
N GLU A 489 27.95 -17.97 -3.33
CA GLU A 489 28.95 -19.05 -3.25
C GLU A 489 30.38 -18.51 -3.42
N TRP A 490 30.57 -17.60 -4.38
CA TRP A 490 31.88 -16.99 -4.64
C TRP A 490 32.43 -16.22 -3.44
N PHE A 491 31.62 -15.35 -2.83
CA PHE A 491 32.07 -14.53 -1.69
C PHE A 491 32.17 -15.30 -0.37
N SER A 492 31.58 -16.48 -0.27
CA SER A 492 31.64 -17.28 0.97
C SER A 492 32.77 -18.30 0.95
N GLU A 493 32.93 -19.04 -0.15
CA GLU A 493 33.84 -20.19 -0.22
C GLU A 493 35.07 -19.93 -1.11
N HIS A 494 35.08 -18.85 -1.91
CA HIS A 494 36.09 -18.56 -2.96
C HIS A 494 36.38 -19.74 -3.91
N ASN A 495 35.46 -20.70 -3.99
CA ASN A 495 35.49 -21.81 -4.91
C ASN A 495 34.86 -21.38 -6.23
N ASP A 496 35.60 -21.50 -7.33
CA ASP A 496 35.19 -21.08 -8.67
C ASP A 496 34.21 -22.06 -9.34
N LYS A 497 34.30 -23.35 -9.00
CA LYS A 497 33.54 -24.42 -9.67
C LYS A 497 32.03 -24.28 -9.46
N VAL A 498 31.59 -24.02 -8.23
CA VAL A 498 30.16 -23.95 -7.91
C VAL A 498 29.48 -22.73 -8.57
N PRO A 499 30.02 -21.50 -8.46
CA PRO A 499 29.49 -20.35 -9.19
C PRO A 499 29.46 -20.56 -10.71
N ARG A 500 30.52 -21.12 -11.32
CA ARG A 500 30.53 -21.46 -12.76
C ARG A 500 29.40 -22.41 -13.12
N ASN A 501 29.21 -23.49 -12.35
CA ASN A 501 28.11 -24.44 -12.57
C ASN A 501 26.73 -23.79 -12.47
N ILE A 502 26.54 -22.81 -11.56
CA ILE A 502 25.28 -22.07 -11.43
C ILE A 502 25.04 -21.18 -12.65
N TYR A 503 26.08 -20.50 -13.15
CA TYR A 503 25.97 -19.70 -14.38
C TYR A 503 25.72 -20.56 -15.62
N GLU A 504 26.41 -21.68 -15.78
CA GLU A 504 26.15 -22.63 -16.88
C GLU A 504 24.74 -23.23 -16.80
N LEU A 505 24.19 -23.44 -15.60
CA LEU A 505 22.79 -23.82 -15.43
C LEU A 505 21.85 -22.71 -15.90
N GLY A 506 22.11 -21.46 -15.53
CA GLY A 506 21.31 -20.30 -15.95
C GLY A 506 21.39 -20.03 -17.46
N LEU A 507 22.53 -20.29 -18.10
CA LEU A 507 22.70 -20.11 -19.55
C LEU A 507 21.71 -20.93 -20.37
N LYS A 508 21.27 -22.09 -19.89
CA LYS A 508 20.24 -22.91 -20.55
C LYS A 508 18.93 -22.15 -20.80
N SER A 509 18.62 -21.17 -19.95
CA SER A 509 17.39 -20.37 -20.05
C SER A 509 17.65 -18.91 -20.45
N PHE A 510 18.85 -18.38 -20.19
CA PHE A 510 19.16 -16.95 -20.30
C PHE A 510 20.34 -16.62 -21.22
N ALA A 511 20.71 -17.51 -22.15
CA ALA A 511 21.80 -17.29 -23.12
C ALA A 511 21.61 -16.07 -24.06
N LYS A 512 20.39 -15.50 -24.13
CA LYS A 512 20.08 -14.29 -24.90
C LYS A 512 19.91 -13.04 -24.05
N GLU A 513 19.89 -13.19 -22.73
CA GLU A 513 19.66 -12.09 -21.79
C GLU A 513 20.98 -11.38 -21.49
N ARG A 514 21.14 -10.18 -22.06
CA ARG A 514 22.37 -9.39 -21.93
C ARG A 514 22.79 -9.21 -20.48
N ARG A 515 21.86 -8.83 -19.60
CA ARG A 515 22.19 -8.52 -18.20
C ARG A 515 22.73 -9.74 -17.45
N PHE A 516 22.25 -10.94 -17.79
CA PHE A 516 22.76 -12.19 -17.24
C PHE A 516 24.17 -12.49 -17.74
N ILE A 517 24.43 -12.32 -19.03
CA ILE A 517 25.74 -12.56 -19.64
C ILE A 517 26.78 -11.57 -19.08
N SER A 518 26.42 -10.29 -18.96
CA SER A 518 27.28 -9.29 -18.31
C SER A 518 27.58 -9.64 -16.85
N ALA A 519 26.60 -10.17 -16.10
CA ALA A 519 26.83 -10.62 -14.72
C ALA A 519 27.81 -11.82 -14.67
N TYR A 520 27.68 -12.78 -15.59
CA TYR A 520 28.60 -13.91 -15.67
C TYR A 520 30.00 -13.48 -16.11
N ALA A 521 30.12 -12.60 -17.11
CA ALA A 521 31.40 -12.04 -17.53
C ALA A 521 32.09 -11.26 -16.39
N THR A 522 31.32 -10.47 -15.62
CA THR A 522 31.84 -9.76 -14.43
C THR A 522 32.39 -10.73 -13.39
N PHE A 523 31.70 -11.87 -13.18
CA PHE A 523 32.22 -12.93 -12.32
C PHE A 523 33.54 -13.51 -12.85
N LEU A 524 33.64 -13.86 -14.13
CA LEU A 524 34.87 -14.39 -14.73
C LEU A 524 36.03 -13.39 -14.64
N LEU A 525 35.75 -12.10 -14.87
CA LEU A 525 36.70 -11.01 -14.68
C LEU A 525 37.19 -10.89 -13.24
N SER A 526 36.32 -11.12 -12.24
CA SER A 526 36.73 -11.13 -10.83
C SER A 526 37.71 -12.26 -10.49
N GLN A 527 37.83 -13.26 -11.37
CA GLN A 527 38.81 -14.35 -11.28
C GLN A 527 40.08 -14.08 -12.12
N GLY A 528 40.13 -12.95 -12.83
CA GLY A 528 41.19 -12.66 -13.81
C GLY A 528 41.06 -13.43 -15.12
N ASP A 529 39.92 -14.08 -15.38
CA ASP A 529 39.71 -14.97 -16.52
C ASP A 529 39.06 -14.23 -17.70
N VAL A 530 39.84 -13.34 -18.31
CA VAL A 530 39.39 -12.50 -19.45
C VAL A 530 39.08 -13.35 -20.68
N ASP A 531 39.84 -14.41 -20.92
CA ASP A 531 39.68 -15.26 -22.10
C ASP A 531 38.36 -16.04 -22.07
N ASN A 532 37.98 -16.62 -20.92
CA ASN A 532 36.68 -17.28 -20.82
C ASN A 532 35.53 -16.28 -20.82
N ALA A 533 35.72 -15.05 -20.31
CA ALA A 533 34.71 -14.00 -20.45
C ALA A 533 34.49 -13.63 -21.93
N ARG A 534 35.57 -13.58 -22.73
CA ARG A 534 35.50 -13.37 -24.18
C ARG A 534 34.80 -14.54 -24.88
N GLN A 535 35.19 -15.78 -24.58
CA GLN A 535 34.56 -16.99 -25.12
C GLN A 535 33.07 -17.09 -24.76
N LEU A 536 32.66 -16.61 -23.59
CA LEU A 536 31.26 -16.55 -23.19
C LEU A 536 30.44 -15.67 -24.15
N PHE A 537 30.93 -14.46 -24.45
CA PHE A 537 30.26 -13.58 -25.41
C PHE A 537 30.17 -14.22 -26.81
N GLU A 538 31.28 -14.80 -27.29
CA GLU A 538 31.31 -15.50 -28.59
C GLU A 538 30.30 -16.64 -28.65
N ARG A 539 30.22 -17.47 -27.60
CA ARG A 539 29.28 -18.59 -27.51
C ARG A 539 27.82 -18.11 -27.53
N CYS A 540 27.49 -17.06 -26.77
CA CYS A 540 26.13 -16.52 -26.74
C CYS A 540 25.74 -15.82 -28.05
N LEU A 541 26.67 -15.11 -28.69
CA LEU A 541 26.43 -14.45 -29.98
C LEU A 541 26.30 -15.45 -31.13
N ALA A 542 26.98 -16.58 -31.09
CA ALA A 542 26.79 -17.65 -32.08
C ALA A 542 25.32 -18.14 -32.16
N GLU A 543 24.57 -18.07 -31.06
CA GLU A 543 23.14 -18.42 -30.99
C GLU A 543 22.19 -17.21 -31.12
N ALA A 544 22.72 -15.99 -31.03
CA ALA A 544 21.95 -14.75 -30.90
C ALA A 544 22.58 -13.57 -31.67
N ASP A 545 23.09 -13.83 -32.87
CA ASP A 545 23.88 -12.88 -33.67
C ASP A 545 23.13 -11.57 -33.98
N GLN A 546 21.80 -11.61 -34.01
CA GLN A 546 20.95 -10.43 -34.23
C GLN A 546 20.70 -9.58 -32.97
N ASN A 547 21.20 -9.99 -31.80
CA ASN A 547 20.96 -9.31 -30.52
C ASN A 547 21.86 -8.08 -30.37
N LYS A 548 21.34 -6.91 -30.76
CA LYS A 548 22.05 -5.62 -30.70
C LYS A 548 22.60 -5.31 -29.31
N GLU A 549 21.80 -5.53 -28.26
CA GLU A 549 22.24 -5.18 -26.92
C GLU A 549 23.40 -6.09 -26.45
N LEU A 550 23.39 -7.37 -26.83
CA LEU A 550 24.46 -8.29 -26.48
C LEU A 550 25.78 -7.90 -27.14
N TRP A 551 25.74 -7.50 -28.42
CA TRP A 551 26.88 -6.93 -29.12
C TRP A 551 27.42 -5.67 -28.43
N ASP A 552 26.53 -4.76 -28.01
CA ASP A 552 26.92 -3.53 -27.32
C ASP A 552 27.60 -3.82 -25.97
N SER A 553 27.11 -4.83 -25.23
CA SER A 553 27.78 -5.27 -24.00
C SER A 553 29.12 -5.95 -24.23
N TYR A 554 29.31 -6.64 -25.36
CA TYR A 554 30.61 -7.19 -25.71
C TYR A 554 31.60 -6.10 -26.12
N LEU A 555 31.15 -5.08 -26.87
CA LEU A 555 31.96 -3.89 -27.17
C LEU A 555 32.40 -3.16 -25.88
N GLU A 556 31.48 -2.96 -24.93
CA GLU A 556 31.82 -2.34 -23.64
C GLU A 556 32.81 -3.17 -22.81
N PHE A 557 32.70 -4.51 -22.88
CA PHE A 557 33.69 -5.40 -22.28
C PHE A 557 35.06 -5.25 -22.96
N GLU A 558 35.08 -5.24 -24.29
CA GLU A 558 36.29 -5.22 -25.08
C GLU A 558 37.02 -3.87 -25.02
N SER A 559 36.29 -2.76 -24.87
CA SER A 559 36.88 -1.44 -24.66
C SER A 559 37.62 -1.33 -23.32
N LYS A 560 37.17 -2.07 -22.30
CA LYS A 560 37.77 -2.08 -20.95
C LYS A 560 38.88 -3.10 -20.77
N HIS A 561 38.77 -4.26 -21.42
CA HIS A 561 39.64 -5.42 -21.16
C HIS A 561 40.40 -5.93 -22.39
N GLY A 562 40.14 -5.35 -23.57
CA GLY A 562 40.80 -5.69 -24.83
C GLY A 562 41.89 -4.69 -25.22
N THR A 563 42.20 -4.71 -26.51
CA THR A 563 43.08 -3.74 -27.17
C THR A 563 42.29 -2.97 -28.22
N LEU A 564 42.81 -1.83 -28.67
CA LEU A 564 42.17 -1.09 -29.77
C LEU A 564 42.02 -1.96 -31.03
N ALA A 565 42.98 -2.86 -31.31
CA ALA A 565 42.91 -3.76 -32.46
C ALA A 565 41.77 -4.77 -32.35
N THR A 566 41.59 -5.38 -31.17
CA THR A 566 40.51 -6.35 -30.94
C THR A 566 39.14 -5.67 -30.89
N LEU A 567 39.06 -4.46 -30.34
CA LEU A 567 37.86 -3.63 -30.37
C LEU A 567 37.42 -3.30 -31.81
N ARG A 568 38.33 -2.81 -32.66
CA ARG A 568 38.02 -2.48 -34.07
C ARG A 568 37.61 -3.72 -34.87
N ALA A 569 38.24 -4.86 -34.63
CA ALA A 569 37.83 -6.13 -35.23
C ALA A 569 36.40 -6.54 -34.78
N LEU A 570 36.06 -6.31 -33.52
CA LEU A 570 34.75 -6.61 -32.98
C LEU A 570 33.66 -5.67 -33.54
N GLU A 571 33.96 -4.38 -33.69
CA GLU A 571 33.09 -3.40 -34.34
C GLU A 571 32.76 -3.80 -35.79
N GLN A 572 33.77 -4.23 -36.54
CA GLN A 572 33.58 -4.70 -37.91
C GLN A 572 32.63 -5.90 -37.94
N ARG A 573 32.85 -6.92 -37.10
CA ARG A 573 31.98 -8.09 -37.01
C ARG A 573 30.54 -7.74 -36.62
N ARG A 574 30.36 -6.81 -35.67
CA ARG A 574 29.03 -6.31 -35.29
C ARG A 574 28.33 -5.64 -36.48
N SER A 575 29.04 -4.85 -37.27
CA SER A 575 28.48 -4.19 -38.47
C SER A 575 28.04 -5.20 -39.53
N GLU A 576 28.86 -6.25 -39.74
CA GLU A 576 28.57 -7.35 -40.67
C GLU A 576 27.34 -8.15 -40.21
N ALA A 577 27.27 -8.51 -38.91
CA ALA A 577 26.14 -9.23 -38.32
C ALA A 577 24.81 -8.46 -38.42
N ARG A 578 24.85 -7.13 -38.42
CA ARG A 578 23.66 -6.27 -38.56
C ARG A 578 23.21 -6.07 -40.00
N GLY A 579 24.00 -6.49 -41.00
CA GLY A 579 23.73 -6.18 -42.41
C GLY A 579 23.74 -4.67 -42.71
N GLU A 580 24.27 -3.87 -41.79
CA GLU A 580 24.38 -2.42 -41.93
C GLU A 580 25.71 -2.13 -42.61
N ALA A 581 25.66 -1.86 -43.91
CA ALA A 581 26.82 -1.43 -44.67
C ALA A 581 27.33 -0.08 -44.12
N SER A 582 28.20 -0.09 -43.12
CA SER A 582 29.23 0.90 -42.71
C SER A 582 28.90 2.41 -42.74
N ALA A 583 27.67 2.87 -42.98
CA ALA A 583 27.43 4.21 -43.52
C ALA A 583 26.29 4.99 -42.86
N VAL A 584 25.81 4.58 -41.68
CA VAL A 584 24.95 5.45 -40.86
C VAL A 584 25.82 6.12 -39.78
N PRO A 585 26.11 7.43 -39.86
CA PRO A 585 26.91 8.16 -38.86
C PRO A 585 26.41 7.98 -37.42
N SER A 586 25.13 7.61 -37.27
CA SER A 586 24.46 7.36 -36.00
C SER A 586 24.99 6.12 -35.25
N ASP A 587 25.34 5.03 -35.94
CA ASP A 587 25.83 3.81 -35.28
C ASP A 587 27.32 3.93 -34.90
N ALA A 588 28.11 4.60 -35.74
CA ALA A 588 29.49 4.95 -35.39
C ALA A 588 29.55 5.86 -34.14
N LEU A 589 28.66 6.86 -34.06
CA LEU A 589 28.54 7.71 -32.87
C LEU A 589 28.09 6.92 -31.64
N HIS A 590 27.17 5.97 -31.79
CA HIS A 590 26.74 5.07 -30.71
C HIS A 590 27.91 4.27 -30.13
N VAL A 591 28.70 3.65 -31.01
CA VAL A 591 29.90 2.88 -30.62
C VAL A 591 30.94 3.78 -29.94
N MET A 592 31.23 4.97 -30.48
CA MET A 592 32.16 5.92 -29.86
C MET A 592 31.71 6.35 -28.45
N LEU A 593 30.41 6.57 -28.25
CA LEU A 593 29.88 6.91 -26.94
C LEU A 593 30.00 5.75 -25.95
N LEU A 594 29.82 4.50 -26.40
CA LEU A 594 30.03 3.31 -25.58
C LEU A 594 31.51 3.08 -25.25
N GLU A 595 32.41 3.24 -26.23
CA GLU A 595 33.86 3.07 -26.09
C GLU A 595 34.43 3.98 -25.00
N HIS A 596 33.99 5.25 -24.98
CA HIS A 596 34.55 6.29 -24.10
C HIS A 596 33.71 6.60 -22.86
N ARG A 597 32.67 5.79 -22.58
CA ARG A 597 31.91 5.90 -21.34
C ARG A 597 32.61 5.12 -20.23
N ASP A 598 32.75 5.72 -19.06
CA ASP A 598 33.25 5.02 -17.88
C ASP A 598 32.57 5.49 -16.59
N LEU A 599 32.29 4.56 -15.66
CA LEU A 599 31.63 4.83 -14.36
C LEU A 599 30.39 5.74 -14.42
N GLY A 600 29.67 5.75 -15.55
CA GLY A 600 28.50 6.63 -15.78
C GLY A 600 28.84 8.04 -16.29
N LEU A 601 30.12 8.35 -16.49
CA LEU A 601 30.62 9.53 -17.18
C LEU A 601 30.51 9.37 -18.69
N TRP A 602 30.28 10.49 -19.38
CA TRP A 602 30.06 10.54 -20.82
C TRP A 602 31.03 11.54 -21.45
N PRO A 603 31.53 11.28 -22.67
CA PRO A 603 32.43 12.19 -23.38
C PRO A 603 31.69 13.40 -24.00
N CYS A 604 30.50 13.75 -23.49
CA CYS A 604 29.66 14.81 -24.02
C CYS A 604 28.86 15.52 -22.91
N SER A 605 28.59 16.82 -23.11
CA SER A 605 27.80 17.66 -22.21
C SER A 605 26.30 17.31 -22.25
N GLU A 606 25.53 17.75 -21.26
CA GLU A 606 24.07 17.52 -21.23
C GLU A 606 23.36 18.14 -22.46
N LEU A 607 23.81 19.30 -22.93
CA LEU A 607 23.29 19.91 -24.17
C LEU A 607 23.60 19.04 -25.40
N GLN A 608 24.80 18.46 -25.46
CA GLN A 608 25.17 17.53 -26.53
C GLN A 608 24.36 16.23 -26.44
N LYS A 609 24.13 15.68 -25.25
CA LYS A 609 23.24 14.51 -25.06
C LYS A 609 21.83 14.82 -25.56
N GLU A 610 21.27 15.97 -25.20
CA GLU A 610 19.93 16.38 -25.66
C GLU A 610 19.86 16.58 -27.17
N HIS A 611 20.93 17.07 -27.80
CA HIS A 611 21.03 17.11 -29.26
C HIS A 611 21.08 15.71 -29.87
N LEU A 612 21.93 14.83 -29.34
CA LEU A 612 22.09 13.46 -29.82
C LEU A 612 20.80 12.62 -29.66
N LYS A 613 19.93 12.94 -28.69
CA LYS A 613 18.59 12.34 -28.57
C LYS A 613 17.69 12.60 -29.79
N ARG A 614 17.93 13.68 -30.54
CA ARG A 614 17.14 14.11 -31.71
C ARG A 614 17.65 13.51 -33.03
N LEU A 615 18.79 12.83 -33.00
CA LEU A 615 19.32 12.05 -34.12
C LEU A 615 18.49 10.77 -34.33
N PRO A 616 18.73 9.95 -35.39
CA PRO A 616 17.90 8.81 -35.75
C PRO A 616 17.46 7.93 -34.56
N PRO A 617 16.27 7.30 -34.64
CA PRO A 617 15.55 6.79 -33.48
C PRO A 617 16.34 5.81 -32.62
N GLU A 618 17.27 5.02 -33.20
CA GLU A 618 18.08 4.06 -32.45
C GLU A 618 19.07 4.73 -31.49
N LEU A 619 19.81 5.76 -31.95
CA LEU A 619 20.73 6.53 -31.10
C LEU A 619 19.96 7.40 -30.10
N GLY A 620 18.82 7.95 -30.51
CA GLY A 620 17.96 8.72 -29.63
C GLY A 620 17.36 7.88 -28.50
N GLN A 621 16.91 6.65 -28.81
CA GLN A 621 16.41 5.68 -27.84
C GLN A 621 17.52 5.19 -26.91
N PHE A 622 18.70 4.89 -27.45
CA PHE A 622 19.86 4.52 -26.65
C PHE A 622 20.18 5.63 -25.64
N ILE A 623 20.32 6.88 -26.08
CA ILE A 623 20.67 7.98 -25.19
C ILE A 623 19.58 8.27 -24.16
N SER A 624 18.31 8.09 -24.53
CA SER A 624 17.18 8.21 -23.61
C SER A 624 17.10 7.05 -22.60
N SER A 625 17.66 5.88 -22.93
CA SER A 625 17.75 4.72 -22.03
C SER A 625 18.90 4.82 -21.01
N LEU A 626 19.78 5.81 -21.17
CA LEU A 626 20.92 6.00 -20.27
C LEU A 626 20.47 6.57 -18.93
N PRO A 627 21.09 6.13 -17.81
CA PRO A 627 20.91 6.81 -16.53
C PRO A 627 21.36 8.27 -16.67
N SER A 628 20.57 9.22 -16.17
CA SER A 628 21.01 10.62 -16.12
C SER A 628 22.30 10.70 -15.29
N ALA A 629 23.25 11.54 -15.72
CA ALA A 629 24.56 11.67 -15.10
C ALA A 629 24.49 12.45 -13.78
N ASN A 630 23.64 12.02 -12.85
CA ASN A 630 23.61 12.54 -11.49
C ASN A 630 23.87 11.42 -10.47
N PRO A 631 25.14 11.12 -10.17
CA PRO A 631 25.53 10.14 -9.15
C PRO A 631 25.09 10.52 -7.72
N LEU A 632 24.52 11.72 -7.54
CA LEU A 632 23.97 12.21 -6.27
C LEU A 632 22.44 12.31 -6.24
N ALA A 633 21.73 11.73 -7.21
CA ALA A 633 20.27 11.63 -7.14
C ALA A 633 19.80 10.50 -6.19
N TYR A 634 20.40 10.41 -5.00
CA TYR A 634 19.65 9.95 -3.84
C TYR A 634 18.70 11.09 -3.44
N SER A 635 17.40 10.88 -3.66
CA SER A 635 16.31 11.50 -2.92
C SER A 635 16.58 12.93 -2.40
N LEU A 636 16.55 13.91 -3.29
CA LEU A 636 16.16 15.26 -2.89
C LEU A 636 14.84 15.54 -3.61
N ALA A 637 13.75 15.49 -2.85
CA ALA A 637 12.54 16.17 -3.25
C ALA A 637 12.92 17.60 -3.70
N PRO A 638 12.27 18.16 -4.74
CA PRO A 638 12.51 19.55 -5.10
C PRO A 638 12.38 20.40 -3.82
N PRO A 639 13.33 21.33 -3.56
CA PRO A 639 13.25 22.17 -2.38
C PRO A 639 11.87 22.86 -2.37
N PRO A 640 11.23 23.02 -1.19
CA PRO A 640 9.96 23.72 -1.09
C PRO A 640 10.06 25.06 -1.82
N VAL A 641 9.02 25.40 -2.58
CA VAL A 641 8.96 26.63 -3.38
C VAL A 641 9.33 27.85 -2.52
N ASP A 642 8.93 27.86 -1.25
CA ASP A 642 9.26 28.91 -0.29
C ASP A 642 10.76 29.03 -0.02
N THR A 643 11.50 27.92 0.03
CA THR A 643 12.97 27.91 0.23
C THR A 643 13.71 28.46 -0.99
N VAL A 644 13.22 28.14 -2.20
CA VAL A 644 13.78 28.67 -3.46
C VAL A 644 13.50 30.17 -3.56
N ILE A 645 12.29 30.61 -3.19
CA ILE A 645 11.91 32.02 -3.15
C ILE A 645 12.77 32.77 -2.12
N GLU A 646 13.02 32.19 -0.95
CA GLU A 646 13.82 32.84 0.10
C GLU A 646 15.29 33.02 -0.32
N VAL A 647 15.86 32.04 -1.03
CA VAL A 647 17.22 32.12 -1.58
C VAL A 647 17.29 33.15 -2.72
N LEU A 648 16.32 33.15 -3.64
CA LEU A 648 16.25 34.15 -4.72
C LEU A 648 16.09 35.58 -4.20
N MET A 649 15.35 35.77 -3.11
CA MET A 649 15.18 37.08 -2.46
C MET A 649 16.44 37.57 -1.74
N ARG A 650 17.34 36.65 -1.33
CA ARG A 650 18.60 36.98 -0.64
C ARG A 650 19.81 37.05 -1.57
N THR A 651 19.65 36.64 -2.83
CA THR A 651 20.74 36.62 -3.81
C THR A 651 20.80 37.94 -4.57
N ASP A 652 21.94 38.61 -4.53
CA ASP A 652 22.17 39.83 -5.31
C ASP A 652 22.35 39.47 -6.79
N LEU A 653 21.37 39.87 -7.60
CA LEU A 653 21.30 39.62 -9.04
C LEU A 653 21.66 40.88 -9.86
N SER A 654 22.36 41.85 -9.26
CA SER A 654 22.87 43.00 -10.00
C SER A 654 23.82 42.55 -11.13
N PRO A 655 23.87 43.28 -12.26
CA PRO A 655 24.75 42.94 -13.39
C PRO A 655 26.22 42.77 -12.97
N GLU A 656 26.66 43.54 -11.98
CA GLU A 656 28.01 43.52 -11.41
C GLU A 656 28.26 42.26 -10.56
N ALA A 657 27.30 41.83 -9.74
CA ALA A 657 27.40 40.60 -8.95
C ALA A 657 27.37 39.34 -9.83
N VAL A 658 26.58 39.35 -10.89
CA VAL A 658 26.51 38.26 -11.88
C VAL A 658 27.82 38.19 -12.70
N ALA A 659 28.37 39.33 -13.13
CA ALA A 659 29.66 39.38 -13.82
C ALA A 659 30.84 38.91 -12.93
N ALA A 660 30.83 39.28 -11.64
CA ALA A 660 31.84 38.85 -10.67
C ALA A 660 31.76 37.35 -10.33
N ALA A 661 30.58 36.74 -10.42
CA ALA A 661 30.39 35.30 -10.26
C ALA A 661 30.85 34.51 -11.50
N MET A 662 30.57 35.01 -12.71
CA MET A 662 31.03 34.40 -13.95
C MET A 662 32.56 34.49 -14.10
N GLY A 663 33.18 35.60 -13.69
CA GLY A 663 34.64 35.80 -13.72
C GLY A 663 35.44 34.86 -12.80
N ARG A 664 34.82 34.27 -11.77
CA ARG A 664 35.46 33.24 -10.90
C ARG A 664 35.36 31.82 -11.45
N SER A 665 34.61 31.57 -12.51
CA SER A 665 34.45 30.22 -13.09
C SER A 665 35.49 29.86 -14.17
N GLY A 666 36.42 30.77 -14.50
CA GLY A 666 37.60 30.42 -15.30
C GLY A 666 37.28 29.78 -16.65
N LEU A 667 36.44 30.42 -17.45
CA LEU A 667 36.33 30.16 -18.89
C LEU A 667 36.62 31.46 -19.62
N LEU A 668 37.90 31.73 -19.85
CA LEU A 668 38.48 32.46 -21.00
C LEU A 668 39.99 32.63 -20.77
N GLY A 669 40.79 31.76 -21.42
CA GLY A 669 42.22 31.96 -21.72
C GLY A 669 43.23 31.84 -20.58
N ALA A 670 43.89 30.67 -20.45
CA ALA A 670 45.17 30.56 -19.75
C ALA A 670 46.26 30.17 -20.77
N GLY A 671 47.23 31.08 -20.98
CA GLY A 671 48.51 30.77 -21.63
C GLY A 671 49.43 29.98 -20.68
N PRO A 672 50.49 29.34 -21.21
CA PRO A 672 51.25 28.32 -20.47
C PRO A 672 52.22 28.96 -19.47
N GLY A 673 52.11 28.57 -18.20
CA GLY A 673 53.14 28.78 -17.18
C GLY A 673 52.70 29.61 -15.97
N MET A 674 52.01 28.98 -15.01
CA MET A 674 52.04 29.35 -13.58
C MET A 674 51.48 28.20 -12.72
N PRO A 675 51.96 28.02 -11.48
CA PRO A 675 51.62 26.86 -10.65
C PRO A 675 50.22 27.01 -10.03
N LEU A 676 49.51 25.88 -9.90
CA LEU A 676 48.20 25.79 -9.25
C LEU A 676 48.33 26.03 -7.72
N PRO A 677 47.46 26.86 -7.09
CA PRO A 677 47.43 26.96 -5.65
C PRO A 677 46.66 25.78 -5.03
N THR A 678 47.35 25.04 -4.18
CA THR A 678 46.80 24.03 -3.27
C THR A 678 46.00 24.71 -2.16
N GLY A 679 44.69 24.47 -2.07
CA GLY A 679 43.87 25.01 -0.98
C GLY A 679 42.46 24.42 -0.86
N GLY A 680 42.30 23.48 0.07
CA GLY A 680 41.16 23.28 0.98
C GLY A 680 39.71 23.32 0.47
N TRP A 681 39.07 22.14 0.44
CA TRP A 681 37.62 21.97 0.46
C TRP A 681 37.01 22.53 1.75
N THR A 682 36.06 23.47 1.66
CA THR A 682 35.11 23.80 2.74
C THR A 682 33.67 23.68 2.22
N GLY A 683 32.91 22.77 2.83
CA GLY A 683 31.56 22.39 2.42
C GLY A 683 30.49 23.41 2.78
N GLN A 684 30.31 24.43 1.95
CA GLN A 684 29.08 25.22 1.86
C GLN A 684 28.59 25.27 0.41
N LYS A 685 27.37 24.76 0.17
CA LYS A 685 26.69 24.81 -1.14
C LYS A 685 26.59 26.26 -1.59
N ARG A 686 27.03 26.54 -2.82
CA ARG A 686 27.00 27.90 -3.36
C ARG A 686 25.62 28.22 -3.96
N PRO A 687 25.12 29.47 -3.88
CA PRO A 687 23.73 29.83 -4.21
C PRO A 687 23.32 29.64 -5.69
N TYR A 688 24.28 29.51 -6.61
CA TYR A 688 24.03 29.51 -8.05
C TYR A 688 23.54 28.17 -8.62
N GLU A 689 23.64 27.07 -7.87
CA GLU A 689 23.13 25.75 -8.32
C GLU A 689 21.59 25.69 -8.36
N ALA A 690 20.89 26.60 -7.67
CA ALA A 690 19.43 26.63 -7.60
C ALA A 690 18.75 27.32 -8.82
N VAL A 691 19.50 28.10 -9.61
CA VAL A 691 18.94 28.96 -10.67
C VAL A 691 19.05 28.34 -12.08
N GLY A 692 19.88 27.30 -12.24
CA GLY A 692 20.18 26.69 -13.54
C GLY A 692 19.02 25.95 -14.24
N GLY A 693 17.84 25.88 -13.61
CA GLY A 693 16.65 25.23 -14.16
C GLY A 693 15.59 26.16 -14.76
N LEU A 694 15.78 27.49 -14.74
CA LEU A 694 14.80 28.45 -15.27
C LEU A 694 15.06 28.78 -16.76
N PRO A 695 14.02 28.86 -17.61
CA PRO A 695 14.17 29.30 -19.00
C PRO A 695 14.82 30.69 -19.08
N ALA A 696 15.73 30.91 -20.03
CA ALA A 696 16.45 32.18 -20.21
C ALA A 696 15.52 33.39 -20.36
N GLU A 697 14.32 33.18 -20.93
CA GLU A 697 13.27 34.18 -21.11
C GLU A 697 12.65 34.63 -19.76
N ALA A 698 12.52 33.72 -18.79
CA ALA A 698 12.01 34.03 -17.45
C ALA A 698 13.04 34.82 -16.63
N LEU A 699 14.33 34.48 -16.77
CA LEU A 699 15.43 35.24 -16.16
C LEU A 699 15.52 36.66 -16.70
N ASN A 700 15.39 36.85 -18.02
CA ASN A 700 15.43 38.17 -18.65
C ASN A 700 14.29 39.08 -18.19
N GLY A 701 13.08 38.54 -18.02
CA GLY A 701 11.92 39.28 -17.50
C GLY A 701 12.08 39.73 -16.04
N LEU A 702 12.83 38.98 -15.23
CA LEU A 702 13.06 39.28 -13.81
C LEU A 702 14.15 40.33 -13.58
N MET A 703 15.08 40.56 -14.51
CA MET A 703 16.21 41.48 -14.31
C MET A 703 15.81 42.95 -14.09
N HIS A 704 14.62 43.36 -14.55
CA HIS A 704 14.17 44.76 -14.51
C HIS A 704 13.02 45.03 -13.53
N LEU A 705 12.57 44.03 -12.79
CA LEU A 705 11.43 44.15 -11.87
C LEU A 705 11.87 44.40 -10.42
N GLY A 706 11.15 45.30 -9.75
CA GLY A 706 11.28 45.52 -8.30
C GLY A 706 10.72 44.35 -7.48
N PRO A 707 11.07 44.24 -6.18
CA PRO A 707 10.75 43.08 -5.32
C PRO A 707 9.25 42.75 -5.24
N ALA A 708 8.38 43.76 -5.28
CA ALA A 708 6.92 43.56 -5.22
C ALA A 708 6.35 42.98 -6.54
N ALA A 709 6.86 43.43 -7.70
CA ALA A 709 6.43 42.94 -9.00
C ALA A 709 6.93 41.52 -9.28
N LYS A 710 8.12 41.16 -8.77
CA LYS A 710 8.64 39.78 -8.80
C LYS A 710 7.76 38.79 -8.03
N ARG A 711 7.17 39.24 -6.91
CA ARG A 711 6.27 38.44 -6.05
C ARG A 711 4.90 38.14 -6.65
N GLN A 712 4.49 38.92 -7.64
CA GLN A 712 3.16 38.83 -8.26
C GLN A 712 3.22 38.03 -9.58
N LEU A 713 4.41 37.89 -10.16
CA LEU A 713 4.67 37.20 -11.43
C LEU A 713 5.10 35.74 -11.24
N LEU A 714 5.81 35.45 -10.13
CA LEU A 714 6.03 34.10 -9.59
C LEU A 714 4.79 33.64 -8.84
#